data_AF-U3KCQ0-F1
#
_entry.id   AF-U3KCQ0-F1
#
_cell.length_a   1.000
_cell.length_b   1.000
_cell.length_c   1.000
_cell.angle_alpha   90.00
_cell.angle_beta   90.00
_cell.angle_gamma   90.00
#
_symmetry.space_group_name_H-M   'P 1'
#
loop_
_entity.id
_entity.type
_entity.pdbx_description
1 polymer ?
#
loop_
_entity_poly.entity_id
_entity_poly.type
_entity_poly.pdbx_seq_one_letter_code
_entity_poly.pdbx_strand_id
1 'polypeptide(L)'
;MENFVLYEEVGRGNRTVVYKGRRKGTINFVAVVCSDKCKRAGVANWVRLTQGLTHKNIMTFYEWYETSNYLWLVVELCTGGSLESVIAQDECLPEDVVREFGVELVTGLYHIHKHGIIYCELKPGKILLEGSGTLKFSSFCWARADGEDLEKVFGLAGAEEGEDINESNPQRYFKNAIQEFPLYTAPEVIKGDNFCKASDLWSLGCLLYEMFSGKPPFLSECHSELIEKILSEDPLRPGPEGSAFHKASAEFISLLDGLLQKDPQKRLNWTDLLQHPFWKGSLRHCGGGSADRQDTSLSREDTESSVSSSAKESVDAYKNPDNLSSSRAGLKPPSDSFKIETQTELRPKSVVDSESNESIFLLSSRPTPRTNSAVEVCDTTTVPIKNSSQGDSCLKKAENVCSSQQDIESKLKELIYTESDLIVTPIIDNPKIMKQVPVRFDPKTLHIPAYSVEKLSSMKEVDWNSFLKRVCSLLDSSEKNTGAARSKLNLLYYLCTLVVHKEIANRLISSQLFPILIHQLRAAANWDIRANVARVIGLLALHASELGENVPVSEAITLLTELIRENFRNSKLKQCFLPALGELLYLIASKEEKGEHPRECWAVPSAAYTVLMRCLREGEERVVNHLAAKIIENVCTTRSCHAQGFITGEIGPVLWYLFTHSTGDSLKITPISDFVTTIIRLLESPSTFIRAKAFLVLLQVLINNREMLLLSCQARLMMYVERDSRKTMPGKEQQVGSEYLSKCLDLLIYHIVRELPGILGDILSALTNVSGRKHPSTVQAKQLKMCLPMMPVVLHLVTSQVFRPHIVTKEFLFNYGILLEFIRSIDSGETNLDRAIGQAASEELIKTTLLTFEAVTEHPSLLMTHRLTVEDSILPSLVSLAHSQNVEWRLFSLRLLSETTSLLLNHEVMAEEKGEGLNSNSKLLSLIRDSLLPQYEHILLAPDPVPMYALKLLVALTERSPASVSFLEEIHLFPVIFQVILRYQDSILGNTMQTLIALLNNIVANKNMNMMILFEQGLAHHVCNLLTEAVALYLEADDKRSTKTVNVLLLSLLDILQYMLTYTANIVRQTLQAQKSGTGGDTQAAEDLLLINKPLIDLISRLIQLLPSEDTEIFLSTSQCLLLLVQLYGGNNQESMSPENMHSFAEVLKAKEDPQELKLLLKIIKRLITSNKKHSESLKNDGDALIQVIESLAQTASAHADIAVASLAFEILRTVGHENIKTPK
;
A
#
# COMPACT_ATOMS: atom_id res chain seq x y z
N MET A 1 -10.13 2.38 3.76
CA MET A 1 -11.32 1.59 3.35
C MET A 1 -12.42 1.48 4.39
N GLU A 2 -12.15 1.62 5.70
CA GLU A 2 -13.17 1.52 6.77
C GLU A 2 -14.34 2.52 6.63
N ASN A 3 -14.10 3.67 5.99
CA ASN A 3 -15.10 4.70 5.71
C ASN A 3 -16.06 4.36 4.57
N PHE A 4 -15.91 3.22 3.91
CA PHE A 4 -16.72 2.83 2.76
C PHE A 4 -17.39 1.48 3.00
N VAL A 5 -18.63 1.34 2.54
CA VAL A 5 -19.32 0.05 2.38
C VAL A 5 -19.14 -0.36 0.93
N LEU A 6 -18.54 -1.52 0.69
CA LEU A 6 -18.44 -2.12 -0.64
C LEU A 6 -19.70 -2.93 -0.94
N TYR A 7 -20.19 -2.83 -2.18
CA TYR A 7 -21.33 -3.56 -2.69
C TYR A 7 -20.88 -4.48 -3.84
N GLU A 8 -21.65 -4.55 -4.93
CA GLU A 8 -21.35 -5.36 -6.10
C GLU A 8 -20.08 -4.91 -6.83
N GLU A 9 -19.42 -5.89 -7.44
CA GLU A 9 -18.42 -5.66 -8.48
C GLU A 9 -19.11 -5.08 -9.70
N VAL A 10 -18.59 -3.95 -10.20
CA VAL A 10 -19.11 -3.24 -11.39
C VAL A 10 -18.18 -3.34 -12.59
N GLY A 11 -16.95 -3.84 -12.40
CA GLY A 11 -16.01 -4.08 -13.48
C GLY A 11 -14.73 -4.77 -13.02
N ARG A 12 -14.10 -5.49 -13.94
CA ARG A 12 -12.85 -6.22 -13.70
C ARG A 12 -11.89 -6.02 -14.87
N GLY A 13 -10.63 -5.82 -14.53
CA GLY A 13 -9.52 -5.80 -15.48
C GLY A 13 -8.36 -6.65 -14.97
N ASN A 14 -7.29 -6.73 -15.75
CA ASN A 14 -6.07 -7.44 -15.37
C ASN A 14 -5.54 -6.89 -14.03
N ARG A 15 -5.56 -7.68 -12.94
CA ARG A 15 -5.11 -7.28 -11.60
C ARG A 15 -5.78 -6.01 -11.02
N THR A 16 -7.02 -5.73 -11.46
CA THR A 16 -7.83 -4.61 -10.96
C THR A 16 -9.29 -5.03 -10.89
N VAL A 17 -9.96 -4.74 -9.77
CA VAL A 17 -11.40 -4.97 -9.59
C VAL A 17 -12.05 -3.67 -9.12
N VAL A 18 -13.18 -3.30 -9.72
CA VAL A 18 -13.92 -2.08 -9.39
C VAL A 18 -15.21 -2.46 -8.69
N TYR A 19 -15.41 -1.94 -7.49
CA TYR A 19 -16.61 -2.13 -6.69
C TYR A 19 -17.44 -0.87 -6.66
N LYS A 20 -18.76 -1.01 -6.63
CA LYS A 20 -19.62 0.07 -6.15
C LYS A 20 -19.42 0.22 -4.65
N GLY A 21 -19.19 1.44 -4.20
CA GLY A 21 -19.03 1.78 -2.79
C GLY A 21 -20.01 2.86 -2.35
N ARG A 22 -20.22 2.97 -1.05
CA ARG A 22 -20.89 4.12 -0.43
C ARG A 22 -20.09 4.61 0.76
N ARG A 23 -19.89 5.92 0.88
CA ARG A 23 -19.25 6.49 2.06
C ARG A 23 -20.16 6.33 3.28
N LYS A 24 -19.66 5.70 4.34
CA LYS A 24 -20.38 5.53 5.61
C LYS A 24 -20.74 6.90 6.18
N GLY A 25 -21.93 7.00 6.75
CA GLY A 25 -22.49 8.28 7.22
C GLY A 25 -23.08 9.17 6.13
N THR A 26 -22.96 8.82 4.83
CA THR A 26 -23.60 9.57 3.73
C THR A 26 -24.37 8.66 2.77
N ILE A 27 -25.11 9.26 1.86
CA ILE A 27 -25.78 8.58 0.74
C ILE A 27 -24.97 8.65 -0.56
N ASN A 28 -23.70 9.10 -0.48
CA ASN A 28 -22.87 9.32 -1.66
C ASN A 28 -22.27 7.98 -2.11
N PHE A 29 -22.67 7.54 -3.30
CA PHE A 29 -22.11 6.38 -3.97
C PHE A 29 -20.84 6.77 -4.74
N VAL A 30 -19.89 5.85 -4.77
CA VAL A 30 -18.55 6.00 -5.37
C VAL A 30 -18.15 4.73 -6.10
N ALA A 31 -17.21 4.82 -7.03
CA ALA A 31 -16.51 3.65 -7.55
C ALA A 31 -15.21 3.47 -6.75
N VAL A 32 -14.98 2.25 -6.28
CA VAL A 32 -13.79 1.87 -5.52
C VAL A 32 -12.98 0.89 -6.36
N VAL A 33 -11.87 1.39 -6.91
CA VAL A 33 -10.92 0.62 -7.72
C VAL A 33 -9.90 -0.04 -6.79
N CYS A 34 -9.93 -1.35 -6.69
CA CYS A 34 -8.94 -2.19 -6.01
C CYS A 34 -7.91 -2.69 -7.02
N SER A 35 -6.63 -2.41 -6.83
CA SER A 35 -5.54 -2.84 -7.72
C SER A 35 -4.39 -3.48 -6.96
N ASP A 36 -3.69 -4.41 -7.58
CA ASP A 36 -2.47 -4.99 -7.02
C ASP A 36 -1.38 -3.93 -6.81
N LYS A 37 -0.54 -4.14 -5.79
CA LYS A 37 0.56 -3.23 -5.45
C LYS A 37 1.57 -3.01 -6.58
N CYS A 38 1.75 -3.98 -7.48
CA CYS A 38 2.63 -3.82 -8.64
C CYS A 38 2.19 -2.66 -9.57
N LYS A 39 0.94 -2.16 -9.46
CA LYS A 39 0.44 -1.01 -10.21
C LYS A 39 0.64 0.34 -9.52
N ARG A 40 1.39 0.39 -8.41
CA ARG A 40 1.62 1.61 -7.61
C ARG A 40 2.04 2.80 -8.45
N ALA A 41 3.02 2.63 -9.34
CA ALA A 41 3.55 3.70 -10.16
C ALA A 41 2.45 4.35 -11.03
N GLY A 42 1.60 3.54 -11.67
CA GLY A 42 0.46 4.04 -12.47
C GLY A 42 -0.62 4.70 -11.62
N VAL A 43 -0.98 4.12 -10.47
CA VAL A 43 -2.00 4.69 -9.56
C VAL A 43 -1.51 6.01 -8.95
N ALA A 44 -0.26 6.08 -8.51
CA ALA A 44 0.34 7.30 -7.99
C ALA A 44 0.41 8.40 -9.06
N ASN A 45 0.73 8.03 -10.31
CA ASN A 45 0.72 8.95 -11.44
C ASN A 45 -0.69 9.51 -11.72
N TRP A 46 -1.72 8.65 -11.68
CA TRP A 46 -3.10 9.11 -11.78
C TRP A 46 -3.43 10.12 -10.67
N VAL A 47 -3.15 9.77 -9.41
CA VAL A 47 -3.44 10.65 -8.27
C VAL A 47 -2.77 12.02 -8.44
N ARG A 48 -1.46 12.07 -8.74
CA ARG A 48 -0.75 13.36 -8.85
C ARG A 48 -1.32 14.26 -9.95
N LEU A 49 -1.77 13.69 -11.07
CA LEU A 49 -2.27 14.45 -12.22
C LEU A 49 -3.72 14.92 -12.03
N THR A 50 -4.47 14.26 -11.14
CA THR A 50 -5.91 14.53 -10.93
C THR A 50 -6.24 15.25 -9.63
N GLN A 51 -5.30 15.36 -8.69
CA GLN A 51 -5.50 15.97 -7.36
C GLN A 51 -5.92 17.45 -7.39
N GLY A 52 -5.86 18.13 -8.54
CA GLY A 52 -6.39 19.47 -8.77
C GLY A 52 -7.13 19.68 -10.10
N LEU A 53 -7.51 18.59 -10.78
CA LEU A 53 -8.15 18.63 -12.10
C LEU A 53 -9.65 18.38 -11.96
N THR A 54 -10.49 19.39 -12.16
CA THR A 54 -11.95 19.28 -12.01
C THR A 54 -12.66 19.76 -13.26
N HIS A 55 -13.41 18.87 -13.92
CA HIS A 55 -14.14 19.16 -15.14
C HIS A 55 -15.32 18.19 -15.31
N LYS A 56 -16.43 18.61 -15.94
CA LYS A 56 -17.63 17.76 -16.09
C LYS A 56 -17.35 16.43 -16.82
N ASN A 57 -16.42 16.47 -17.79
CA ASN A 57 -16.02 15.32 -18.60
C ASN A 57 -14.77 14.61 -18.06
N ILE A 58 -14.30 14.89 -16.84
CA ILE A 58 -13.16 14.18 -16.24
C ILE A 58 -13.66 13.50 -14.97
N MET A 59 -13.33 12.23 -14.78
CA MET A 59 -13.73 11.48 -13.60
C MET A 59 -13.13 12.13 -12.35
N THR A 60 -14.01 12.46 -11.40
CA THR A 60 -13.58 13.11 -10.16
C THR A 60 -12.84 12.12 -9.27
N PHE A 61 -11.60 12.45 -8.91
CA PHE A 61 -10.83 11.76 -7.87
C PHE A 61 -11.25 12.26 -6.48
N TYR A 62 -11.48 11.35 -5.53
CA TYR A 62 -11.78 11.71 -4.15
C TYR A 62 -10.61 11.40 -3.21
N GLU A 63 -10.26 10.13 -3.10
CA GLU A 63 -9.33 9.62 -2.09
C GLU A 63 -8.62 8.36 -2.60
N TRP A 64 -7.43 8.06 -2.08
CA TRP A 64 -6.78 6.78 -2.29
C TRP A 64 -6.17 6.26 -1.00
N TYR A 65 -6.15 4.94 -0.88
CA TYR A 65 -5.68 4.20 0.27
C TYR A 65 -4.75 3.08 -0.16
N GLU A 66 -3.90 2.66 0.76
CA GLU A 66 -3.06 1.48 0.60
C GLU A 66 -3.32 0.53 1.77
N THR A 67 -3.44 -0.75 1.45
CA THR A 67 -3.58 -1.86 2.40
C THR A 67 -2.40 -2.81 2.28
N SER A 68 -2.39 -3.90 3.05
CA SER A 68 -1.31 -4.90 2.99
C SER A 68 -1.09 -5.45 1.57
N ASN A 69 -2.17 -5.74 0.84
CA ASN A 69 -2.11 -6.45 -0.44
C ASN A 69 -2.54 -5.61 -1.65
N TYR A 70 -3.32 -4.54 -1.43
CA TYR A 70 -3.96 -3.79 -2.51
C TYR A 70 -3.87 -2.27 -2.34
N LEU A 71 -3.90 -1.58 -3.48
CA LEU A 71 -4.11 -0.14 -3.63
C LEU A 71 -5.61 0.09 -3.91
N TRP A 72 -6.19 1.06 -3.22
CA TRP A 72 -7.60 1.40 -3.33
C TRP A 72 -7.76 2.84 -3.77
N LEU A 73 -8.33 3.06 -4.94
CA LEU A 73 -8.60 4.39 -5.49
C LEU A 73 -10.11 4.62 -5.47
N VAL A 74 -10.56 5.71 -4.85
CA VAL A 74 -11.97 6.09 -4.71
C VAL A 74 -12.26 7.26 -5.65
N VAL A 75 -13.15 7.03 -6.60
CA VAL A 75 -13.52 7.96 -7.68
C VAL A 75 -15.04 8.04 -7.84
N GLU A 76 -15.48 8.98 -8.67
CA GLU A 76 -16.86 9.15 -9.09
C GLU A 76 -17.47 7.85 -9.68
N LEU A 77 -18.70 7.51 -9.27
CA LEU A 77 -19.40 6.34 -9.82
C LEU A 77 -20.11 6.70 -11.13
N CYS A 78 -19.67 6.10 -12.23
CA CYS A 78 -20.34 6.19 -13.54
C CYS A 78 -21.19 4.93 -13.77
N THR A 79 -22.52 5.07 -13.72
CA THR A 79 -23.45 3.93 -13.82
C THR A 79 -23.85 3.54 -15.24
N GLY A 80 -23.48 4.33 -16.24
CA GLY A 80 -23.84 4.12 -17.66
C GLY A 80 -22.90 3.16 -18.41
N GLY A 81 -21.91 2.56 -17.73
CA GLY A 81 -20.93 1.67 -18.36
C GLY A 81 -19.83 2.41 -19.14
N SER A 82 -19.05 1.66 -19.91
CA SER A 82 -18.02 2.20 -20.80
C SER A 82 -18.58 2.53 -22.18
N LEU A 83 -17.95 3.49 -22.86
CA LEU A 83 -18.28 3.79 -24.26
C LEU A 83 -18.03 2.57 -25.17
N GLU A 84 -17.06 1.72 -24.83
CA GLU A 84 -16.84 0.41 -25.47
C GLU A 84 -18.09 -0.48 -25.42
N SER A 85 -18.75 -0.55 -24.26
CA SER A 85 -19.97 -1.35 -24.10
C SER A 85 -21.12 -0.78 -24.92
N VAL A 86 -21.21 0.55 -25.02
CA VAL A 86 -22.23 1.23 -25.82
C VAL A 86 -22.02 0.95 -27.32
N ILE A 87 -20.79 1.10 -27.83
CA ILE A 87 -20.47 0.80 -29.23
C ILE A 87 -20.74 -0.69 -29.54
N ALA A 88 -20.36 -1.59 -28.63
CA ALA A 88 -20.60 -3.02 -28.82
C ALA A 88 -22.09 -3.40 -28.80
N GLN A 89 -22.93 -2.69 -28.04
CA GLN A 89 -24.37 -2.94 -27.96
C GLN A 89 -25.13 -2.37 -29.16
N ASP A 90 -24.80 -1.15 -29.56
CA ASP A 90 -25.49 -0.44 -30.65
C ASP A 90 -24.92 -0.79 -32.02
N GLU A 91 -23.79 -1.50 -32.07
CA GLU A 91 -22.94 -1.81 -33.23
C GLU A 91 -22.38 -0.56 -33.92
N CYS A 92 -23.16 0.51 -34.08
CA CYS A 92 -22.74 1.80 -34.61
C CYS A 92 -23.63 2.92 -34.05
N LEU A 93 -23.06 4.11 -33.87
CA LEU A 93 -23.78 5.27 -33.36
C LEU A 93 -24.18 6.23 -34.49
N PRO A 94 -25.42 6.78 -34.47
CA PRO A 94 -25.83 7.80 -35.42
C PRO A 94 -24.91 9.02 -35.37
N GLU A 95 -24.65 9.67 -36.53
CA GLU A 95 -23.73 10.81 -36.61
C GLU A 95 -24.06 11.93 -35.61
N ASP A 96 -25.35 12.20 -35.35
CA ASP A 96 -25.75 13.21 -34.38
C ASP A 96 -25.38 12.84 -32.95
N VAL A 97 -25.46 11.55 -32.57
CA VAL A 97 -24.98 11.04 -31.28
C VAL A 97 -23.45 11.11 -31.22
N VAL A 98 -22.76 10.73 -32.31
CA VAL A 98 -21.29 10.85 -32.43
C VAL A 98 -20.85 12.31 -32.27
N ARG A 99 -21.64 13.26 -32.79
CA ARG A 99 -21.39 14.71 -32.63
C ARG A 99 -21.56 15.14 -31.19
N GLU A 100 -22.64 14.74 -30.51
CA GLU A 100 -22.90 15.08 -29.11
C GLU A 100 -21.80 14.53 -28.18
N PHE A 101 -21.49 13.25 -28.30
CA PHE A 101 -20.40 12.60 -27.58
C PHE A 101 -19.04 13.19 -27.94
N GLY A 102 -18.81 13.50 -29.22
CA GLY A 102 -17.59 14.14 -29.69
C GLY A 102 -17.37 15.54 -29.08
N VAL A 103 -18.42 16.34 -28.92
CA VAL A 103 -18.33 17.64 -28.23
C VAL A 103 -17.85 17.46 -26.79
N GLU A 104 -18.33 16.45 -26.08
CA GLU A 104 -17.93 16.16 -24.70
C GLU A 104 -16.48 15.69 -24.60
N LEU A 105 -16.07 14.77 -25.49
CA LEU A 105 -14.69 14.28 -25.58
C LEU A 105 -13.71 15.42 -25.88
N VAL A 106 -14.04 16.27 -26.87
CA VAL A 106 -13.20 17.42 -27.25
C VAL A 106 -13.12 18.44 -26.09
N THR A 107 -14.23 18.70 -25.41
CA THR A 107 -14.26 19.63 -24.27
C THR A 107 -13.38 19.13 -23.12
N GLY A 108 -13.50 17.85 -22.76
CA GLY A 108 -12.68 17.22 -21.72
C GLY A 108 -11.19 17.17 -22.08
N LEU A 109 -10.86 16.72 -23.29
CA LEU A 109 -9.48 16.61 -23.75
C LEU A 109 -8.80 17.98 -23.88
N TYR A 110 -9.54 19.00 -24.33
CA TYR A 110 -9.04 20.37 -24.36
C TYR A 110 -8.65 20.88 -22.96
N HIS A 111 -9.49 20.57 -21.96
CA HIS A 111 -9.22 20.94 -20.58
C HIS A 111 -7.96 20.23 -20.03
N ILE A 112 -7.77 18.94 -20.34
CA ILE A 112 -6.57 18.17 -19.97
C ILE A 112 -5.32 18.84 -20.58
N HIS A 113 -5.34 19.10 -21.89
CA HIS A 113 -4.21 19.71 -22.59
C HIS A 113 -3.91 21.15 -22.16
N LYS A 114 -4.94 21.92 -21.80
CA LYS A 114 -4.79 23.30 -21.28
C LYS A 114 -4.05 23.33 -19.94
N HIS A 115 -4.17 22.28 -19.13
CA HIS A 115 -3.44 22.13 -17.87
C HIS A 115 -2.05 21.50 -18.07
N GLY A 116 -1.58 21.38 -19.31
CA GLY A 116 -0.26 20.83 -19.62
C GLY A 116 -0.18 19.32 -19.39
N ILE A 117 -1.29 18.60 -19.46
CA ILE A 117 -1.34 17.14 -19.34
C ILE A 117 -1.57 16.54 -20.73
N ILE A 118 -0.95 15.42 -21.05
CA ILE A 118 -1.18 14.59 -22.22
C ILE A 118 -1.77 13.27 -21.70
N TYR A 119 -2.92 12.84 -22.24
CA TYR A 119 -3.70 11.72 -21.72
C TYR A 119 -3.11 10.35 -22.10
N CYS A 120 -2.52 10.24 -23.30
CA CYS A 120 -1.77 9.08 -23.81
C CYS A 120 -2.57 7.77 -24.03
N GLU A 121 -3.69 7.55 -23.35
CA GLU A 121 -4.48 6.30 -23.42
C GLU A 121 -5.95 6.54 -23.77
N LEU A 122 -6.22 7.30 -24.84
CA LEU A 122 -7.58 7.58 -25.31
C LEU A 122 -8.15 6.40 -26.13
N LYS A 123 -9.05 5.63 -25.51
CA LYS A 123 -9.78 4.49 -26.12
C LYS A 123 -11.18 4.32 -25.51
N PRO A 124 -12.13 3.62 -26.17
CA PRO A 124 -13.51 3.50 -25.70
C PRO A 124 -13.62 2.96 -24.27
N GLY A 125 -12.83 1.95 -23.90
CA GLY A 125 -12.83 1.38 -22.55
C GLY A 125 -12.34 2.32 -21.43
N LYS A 126 -11.77 3.48 -21.79
CA LYS A 126 -11.29 4.52 -20.85
C LYS A 126 -12.19 5.76 -20.81
N ILE A 127 -13.34 5.69 -21.46
CA ILE A 127 -14.40 6.69 -21.40
C ILE A 127 -15.64 6.04 -20.76
N LEU A 128 -16.12 6.61 -19.67
CA LEU A 128 -17.30 6.11 -18.96
C LEU A 128 -18.48 7.05 -19.10
N LEU A 129 -19.69 6.50 -19.03
CA LEU A 129 -20.94 7.24 -19.06
C LEU A 129 -21.50 7.40 -17.66
N GLU A 130 -21.82 8.63 -17.28
CA GLU A 130 -22.65 8.90 -16.12
C GLU A 130 -24.12 8.50 -16.43
N GLY A 131 -24.93 8.20 -15.42
CA GLY A 131 -26.36 7.86 -15.60
C GLY A 131 -27.20 8.95 -16.29
N SER A 132 -26.66 10.17 -16.41
CA SER A 132 -27.22 11.31 -17.16
C SER A 132 -26.93 11.26 -18.68
N GLY A 133 -26.01 10.39 -19.12
CA GLY A 133 -25.50 10.33 -20.49
C GLY A 133 -24.19 11.12 -20.72
N THR A 134 -23.61 11.74 -19.69
CA THR A 134 -22.38 12.54 -19.80
C THR A 134 -21.12 11.64 -19.87
N LEU A 135 -20.24 11.87 -20.84
CA LEU A 135 -18.97 11.15 -21.00
C LEU A 135 -17.86 11.70 -20.09
N LYS A 136 -17.10 10.78 -19.48
CA LYS A 136 -16.00 11.10 -18.57
C LYS A 136 -14.73 10.29 -18.86
N PHE A 137 -13.59 10.99 -18.95
CA PHE A 137 -12.25 10.37 -18.99
C PHE A 137 -11.95 9.70 -17.65
N SER A 138 -11.71 8.38 -17.65
CA SER A 138 -11.77 7.57 -16.43
C SER A 138 -10.44 7.01 -15.94
N SER A 139 -9.30 7.24 -16.60
CA SER A 139 -8.01 6.72 -16.14
C SER A 139 -6.82 7.58 -16.58
N PHE A 140 -5.99 8.02 -15.63
CA PHE A 140 -4.78 8.82 -15.89
C PHE A 140 -3.49 8.06 -15.55
N CYS A 141 -3.52 6.72 -15.53
CA CYS A 141 -2.35 5.92 -15.19
C CYS A 141 -1.16 6.17 -16.13
N TRP A 142 -1.43 6.36 -17.43
CA TRP A 142 -0.43 6.57 -18.49
C TRP A 142 -0.28 8.03 -18.92
N ALA A 143 -1.08 8.93 -18.33
CA ALA A 143 -1.00 10.35 -18.64
C ALA A 143 0.34 10.93 -18.16
N ARG A 144 0.79 12.01 -18.79
CA ARG A 144 2.04 12.70 -18.43
C ARG A 144 1.88 14.20 -18.47
N ALA A 145 2.71 14.94 -17.74
CA ALA A 145 2.82 16.36 -18.00
C ALA A 145 3.58 16.62 -19.31
N ASP A 146 3.28 17.72 -19.98
CA ASP A 146 3.93 18.14 -21.21
C ASP A 146 5.44 18.32 -20.97
N GLY A 147 6.26 17.56 -21.71
CA GLY A 147 7.71 17.52 -21.52
C GLY A 147 8.26 16.53 -20.49
N GLU A 148 7.42 15.78 -19.74
CA GLU A 148 7.88 14.78 -18.76
C GLU A 148 8.16 13.40 -19.36
N ASP A 149 9.37 12.87 -19.18
CA ASP A 149 9.70 11.51 -19.57
C ASP A 149 9.01 10.48 -18.64
N LEU A 150 8.02 9.75 -19.16
CA LEU A 150 7.21 8.81 -18.37
C LEU A 150 8.05 7.65 -17.81
N GLU A 151 9.14 7.27 -18.50
CA GLU A 151 10.05 6.21 -18.05
C GLU A 151 10.72 6.57 -16.72
N LYS A 152 11.09 7.85 -16.55
CA LYS A 152 11.69 8.36 -15.31
C LYS A 152 10.68 8.48 -14.18
N VAL A 153 9.45 8.85 -14.49
CA VAL A 153 8.36 8.96 -13.50
C VAL A 153 8.08 7.60 -12.86
N PHE A 154 8.02 6.53 -13.66
CA PHE A 154 7.80 5.18 -13.13
C PHE A 154 9.05 4.58 -12.47
N GLY A 155 10.25 4.93 -12.92
CA GLY A 155 11.50 4.50 -12.28
C GLY A 155 11.69 5.05 -10.86
N LEU A 156 11.27 6.29 -10.59
CA LEU A 156 11.39 6.91 -9.27
C LEU A 156 10.38 6.38 -8.24
N ALA A 157 9.16 6.04 -8.68
CA ALA A 157 8.12 5.51 -7.82
C ALA A 157 8.36 4.05 -7.36
N GLY A 158 9.22 3.30 -8.08
CA GLY A 158 9.57 1.92 -7.74
C GLY A 158 10.78 1.76 -6.81
N ALA A 159 11.58 2.81 -6.60
CA ALA A 159 12.83 2.74 -5.84
C ALA A 159 12.67 2.97 -4.32
N GLU A 160 11.49 3.35 -3.83
CA GLU A 160 11.25 3.71 -2.43
C GLU A 160 11.03 2.51 -1.48
N GLU A 161 10.84 1.29 -2.00
CA GLU A 161 10.71 0.07 -1.20
C GLU A 161 11.74 -0.97 -1.67
N GLY A 162 12.70 -1.30 -0.79
CA GLY A 162 13.80 -2.23 -1.05
C GLY A 162 13.37 -3.69 -1.13
N GLU A 163 12.49 -4.03 -2.07
CA GLU A 163 12.31 -5.41 -2.55
C GLU A 163 13.36 -5.72 -3.62
N ASP A 164 13.94 -6.93 -3.57
CA ASP A 164 14.90 -7.44 -4.55
C ASP A 164 14.27 -7.50 -5.96
N ILE A 165 14.29 -6.38 -6.68
CA ILE A 165 14.00 -6.33 -8.12
C ILE A 165 15.29 -6.68 -8.86
N ASN A 166 15.66 -7.96 -8.84
CA ASN A 166 16.47 -8.49 -9.92
C ASN A 166 15.57 -8.66 -11.15
N GLU A 167 15.88 -7.91 -12.21
CA GLU A 167 15.35 -7.99 -13.57
C GLU A 167 13.99 -7.36 -13.88
N SER A 168 13.94 -6.04 -14.08
CA SER A 168 13.33 -5.49 -15.31
C SER A 168 13.74 -4.03 -15.54
N ASN A 169 14.44 -3.81 -16.65
CA ASN A 169 14.81 -2.48 -17.14
C ASN A 169 13.51 -1.65 -17.34
N PRO A 170 13.36 -0.43 -16.78
CA PRO A 170 12.15 0.40 -16.91
C PRO A 170 11.67 0.59 -18.35
N GLN A 171 12.61 0.58 -19.30
CA GLN A 171 12.37 0.61 -20.75
C GLN A 171 11.53 -0.57 -21.28
N ARG A 172 11.63 -1.77 -20.71
CA ARG A 172 10.81 -2.93 -21.13
C ARG A 172 9.36 -2.79 -20.66
N TYR A 173 9.13 -2.22 -19.48
CA TYR A 173 7.77 -2.01 -18.95
C TYR A 173 6.99 -1.00 -19.81
N PHE A 174 7.61 0.12 -20.19
CA PHE A 174 6.99 1.14 -21.04
C PHE A 174 6.73 0.63 -22.47
N LYS A 175 7.70 -0.07 -23.07
CA LYS A 175 7.56 -0.64 -24.42
C LYS A 175 6.51 -1.76 -24.50
N ASN A 176 6.42 -2.62 -23.48
CA ASN A 176 5.39 -3.66 -23.40
C ASN A 176 3.99 -3.06 -23.17
N ALA A 177 3.87 -1.93 -22.49
CA ALA A 177 2.57 -1.29 -22.27
C ALA A 177 2.00 -0.62 -23.53
N ILE A 178 2.84 -0.04 -24.39
CA ILE A 178 2.41 0.48 -25.71
C ILE A 178 1.89 -0.67 -26.60
N GLN A 179 2.37 -1.90 -26.39
CA GLN A 179 1.84 -3.09 -27.08
C GLN A 179 0.44 -3.50 -26.60
N GLU A 180 -0.05 -3.01 -25.47
CA GLU A 180 -1.38 -3.37 -24.93
C GLU A 180 -2.55 -2.63 -25.63
N PHE A 181 -2.31 -1.61 -26.46
CA PHE A 181 -3.40 -0.86 -27.15
C PHE A 181 -3.02 -0.22 -28.51
N PRO A 182 -2.42 -0.95 -29.46
CA PRO A 182 -1.91 -0.39 -30.72
C PRO A 182 -2.98 0.30 -31.59
N LEU A 183 -4.26 -0.07 -31.47
CA LEU A 183 -5.37 0.39 -32.32
C LEU A 183 -5.61 1.91 -32.29
N TYR A 184 -5.27 2.59 -31.19
CA TYR A 184 -5.48 4.04 -31.02
C TYR A 184 -4.18 4.82 -30.97
N THR A 185 -3.03 4.15 -31.08
CA THR A 185 -1.71 4.76 -30.95
C THR A 185 -1.32 5.48 -32.24
N ALA A 186 -0.83 6.70 -32.11
CA ALA A 186 -0.46 7.52 -33.26
C ALA A 186 0.82 7.00 -33.97
N PRO A 187 0.95 7.18 -35.31
CA PRO A 187 2.07 6.65 -36.07
C PRO A 187 3.44 7.10 -35.57
N GLU A 188 3.57 8.33 -35.10
CA GLU A 188 4.81 8.86 -34.51
C GLU A 188 5.20 8.13 -33.21
N VAL A 189 4.22 7.77 -32.38
CA VAL A 189 4.47 7.05 -31.12
C VAL A 189 4.88 5.60 -31.40
N ILE A 190 4.29 4.96 -32.41
CA ILE A 190 4.70 3.62 -32.88
C ILE A 190 6.15 3.62 -33.40
N LYS A 191 6.56 4.72 -34.06
CA LYS A 191 7.95 4.91 -34.53
C LYS A 191 8.95 5.20 -33.39
N GLY A 192 8.47 5.39 -32.16
CA GLY A 192 9.28 5.60 -30.97
C GLY A 192 9.37 7.05 -30.48
N ASP A 193 8.60 7.99 -31.06
CA ASP A 193 8.49 9.34 -30.53
C ASP A 193 7.63 9.37 -29.25
N ASN A 194 7.84 10.38 -28.41
CA ASN A 194 7.06 10.56 -27.19
C ASN A 194 5.62 11.01 -27.50
N PHE A 195 4.66 10.57 -26.67
CA PHE A 195 3.29 11.07 -26.71
C PHE A 195 3.25 12.60 -26.63
N CYS A 196 2.39 13.22 -27.44
CA CYS A 196 2.21 14.66 -27.51
C CYS A 196 0.73 15.01 -27.66
N LYS A 197 0.39 16.30 -27.60
CA LYS A 197 -1.00 16.74 -27.77
C LYS A 197 -1.58 16.32 -29.12
N ALA A 198 -0.76 16.25 -30.17
CA ALA A 198 -1.18 15.79 -31.49
C ALA A 198 -1.48 14.28 -31.50
N SER A 199 -0.76 13.45 -30.73
CA SER A 199 -1.03 12.01 -30.67
C SER A 199 -2.38 11.72 -30.02
N ASP A 200 -2.78 12.47 -28.99
CA ASP A 200 -4.13 12.32 -28.41
C ASP A 200 -5.24 12.74 -29.38
N LEU A 201 -4.98 13.73 -30.26
CA LEU A 201 -5.92 14.11 -31.32
C LEU A 201 -6.07 13.02 -32.39
N TRP A 202 -5.01 12.26 -32.67
CA TRP A 202 -5.11 11.06 -33.50
C TRP A 202 -6.00 10.00 -32.87
N SER A 203 -5.79 9.70 -31.58
CA SER A 203 -6.59 8.73 -30.84
C SER A 203 -8.07 9.15 -30.78
N LEU A 204 -8.35 10.46 -30.66
CA LEU A 204 -9.70 11.00 -30.79
C LEU A 204 -10.31 10.72 -32.17
N GLY A 205 -9.54 10.87 -33.24
CA GLY A 205 -9.97 10.52 -34.60
C GLY A 205 -10.34 9.03 -34.72
N CYS A 206 -9.51 8.14 -34.18
CA CYS A 206 -9.81 6.70 -34.14
C CYS A 206 -11.10 6.40 -33.37
N LEU A 207 -11.28 7.05 -32.22
CA LEU A 207 -12.46 6.87 -31.37
C LEU A 207 -13.74 7.35 -32.07
N LEU A 208 -13.72 8.53 -32.69
CA LEU A 208 -14.88 9.04 -33.44
C LEU A 208 -15.22 8.13 -34.64
N TYR A 209 -14.20 7.63 -35.34
CA TYR A 209 -14.37 6.68 -36.44
C TYR A 209 -15.08 5.41 -35.95
N GLU A 210 -14.61 4.84 -34.84
CA GLU A 210 -15.16 3.61 -34.27
C GLU A 210 -16.59 3.81 -33.74
N MET A 211 -16.87 4.94 -33.09
CA MET A 211 -18.23 5.26 -32.65
C MET A 211 -19.23 5.24 -33.80
N PHE A 212 -18.85 5.77 -34.97
CA PHE A 212 -19.73 5.81 -36.13
C PHE A 212 -19.80 4.48 -36.89
N SER A 213 -18.70 3.72 -36.97
CA SER A 213 -18.61 2.53 -37.83
C SER A 213 -18.68 1.19 -37.10
N GLY A 214 -18.56 1.19 -35.77
CA GLY A 214 -18.51 0.00 -34.92
C GLY A 214 -17.16 -0.67 -34.80
N LYS A 215 -16.18 -0.27 -35.62
CA LYS A 215 -14.85 -0.88 -35.67
C LYS A 215 -13.79 0.22 -35.74
N PRO A 216 -12.59 0.03 -35.16
CA PRO A 216 -11.50 1.00 -35.30
C PRO A 216 -11.06 1.14 -36.77
N PRO A 217 -10.43 2.27 -37.15
CA PRO A 217 -10.03 2.54 -38.54
C PRO A 217 -8.97 1.57 -39.08
N PHE A 218 -8.17 0.98 -38.19
CA PHE A 218 -7.15 -0.01 -38.52
C PHE A 218 -7.39 -1.25 -37.67
N LEU A 219 -7.52 -2.41 -38.32
CA LEU A 219 -7.72 -3.70 -37.66
C LEU A 219 -6.92 -4.78 -38.41
N SER A 220 -6.16 -5.58 -37.68
CA SER A 220 -5.58 -6.84 -38.14
C SER A 220 -5.42 -7.78 -36.93
N GLU A 221 -5.53 -9.08 -37.18
CA GLU A 221 -5.24 -10.13 -36.19
C GLU A 221 -3.74 -10.24 -35.94
N CYS A 222 -2.91 -9.83 -36.90
CA CYS A 222 -1.45 -9.82 -36.78
C CYS A 222 -0.95 -8.43 -36.34
N HIS A 223 -0.17 -8.38 -35.25
CA HIS A 223 0.33 -7.12 -34.69
C HIS A 223 1.27 -6.36 -35.64
N SER A 224 2.12 -7.06 -36.39
CA SER A 224 3.03 -6.44 -37.36
C SER A 224 2.27 -5.82 -38.52
N GLU A 225 1.24 -6.51 -39.02
CA GLU A 225 0.35 -5.97 -40.06
C GLU A 225 -0.43 -4.77 -39.54
N LEU A 226 -0.97 -4.82 -38.32
CA LEU A 226 -1.67 -3.68 -37.73
C LEU A 226 -0.76 -2.45 -37.65
N ILE A 227 0.49 -2.63 -37.20
CA ILE A 227 1.50 -1.57 -37.20
C ILE A 227 1.72 -1.04 -38.62
N GLU A 228 1.88 -1.93 -39.60
CA GLU A 228 2.06 -1.52 -40.99
C GLU A 228 0.88 -0.67 -41.48
N LYS A 229 -0.37 -1.12 -41.27
CA LYS A 229 -1.58 -0.35 -41.61
C LYS A 229 -1.61 1.03 -40.96
N ILE A 230 -1.25 1.12 -39.67
CA ILE A 230 -1.19 2.40 -38.97
C ILE A 230 -0.06 3.29 -39.53
N LEU A 231 1.02 2.73 -40.05
CA LEU A 231 2.14 3.52 -40.59
C LEU A 231 1.97 3.92 -42.06
N SER A 232 1.31 3.10 -42.89
CA SER A 232 1.33 3.22 -44.35
C SER A 232 -0.04 3.30 -45.03
N GLU A 233 -1.11 2.77 -44.45
CA GLU A 233 -2.44 2.73 -45.08
C GLU A 233 -3.31 3.91 -44.65
N ASP A 234 -4.08 4.46 -45.58
CA ASP A 234 -5.14 5.42 -45.27
C ASP A 234 -6.39 4.66 -44.76
N PRO A 235 -7.13 5.20 -43.77
CA PRO A 235 -8.30 4.54 -43.23
C PRO A 235 -9.39 4.39 -44.32
N LEU A 236 -10.09 3.26 -44.30
CA LEU A 236 -11.26 3.07 -45.14
C LEU A 236 -12.33 4.11 -44.80
N ARG A 237 -13.23 4.42 -45.74
CA ARG A 237 -14.32 5.37 -45.43
C ARG A 237 -15.27 4.73 -44.41
N PRO A 238 -15.64 5.45 -43.34
CA PRO A 238 -16.50 4.91 -42.29
C PRO A 238 -17.90 4.61 -42.84
N GLY A 239 -18.34 3.35 -42.72
CA GLY A 239 -19.69 2.91 -43.08
C GLY A 239 -19.96 1.47 -42.62
N PRO A 240 -21.17 1.15 -42.11
CA PRO A 240 -21.49 -0.20 -41.65
C PRO A 240 -21.55 -1.17 -42.83
N GLU A 241 -20.80 -2.28 -42.73
CA GLU A 241 -20.85 -3.37 -43.71
C GLU A 241 -22.22 -4.06 -43.62
N GLY A 242 -23.16 -3.67 -44.49
CA GLY A 242 -24.36 -4.46 -44.79
C GLY A 242 -25.71 -3.94 -44.27
N SER A 243 -25.82 -2.75 -43.67
CA SER A 243 -27.11 -2.20 -43.21
C SER A 243 -27.46 -0.85 -43.87
N ALA A 244 -28.76 -0.61 -44.05
CA ALA A 244 -29.34 0.55 -44.75
C ALA A 244 -29.24 1.89 -43.98
N PHE A 245 -28.27 2.04 -43.07
CA PHE A 245 -28.08 3.25 -42.27
C PHE A 245 -27.18 4.28 -42.96
N HIS A 246 -27.37 5.55 -42.61
CA HIS A 246 -26.93 6.74 -43.35
C HIS A 246 -25.42 6.81 -43.63
N LYS A 247 -25.03 7.26 -44.84
CA LYS A 247 -23.65 7.60 -45.20
C LYS A 247 -23.14 8.77 -44.33
N ALA A 248 -21.89 8.68 -43.86
CA ALA A 248 -21.21 9.77 -43.16
C ALA A 248 -21.28 11.09 -43.94
N SER A 249 -21.56 12.19 -43.24
CA SER A 249 -21.57 13.52 -43.85
C SER A 249 -20.17 13.93 -44.33
N ALA A 250 -20.11 14.80 -45.34
CA ALA A 250 -18.85 15.35 -45.82
C ALA A 250 -18.09 16.10 -44.72
N GLU A 251 -18.81 16.71 -43.76
CA GLU A 251 -18.22 17.38 -42.60
C GLU A 251 -17.59 16.37 -41.64
N PHE A 252 -18.23 15.23 -41.38
CA PHE A 252 -17.66 14.20 -40.51
C PHE A 252 -16.42 13.54 -41.14
N ILE A 253 -16.46 13.24 -42.44
CA ILE A 253 -15.31 12.72 -43.18
C ILE A 253 -14.15 13.71 -43.15
N SER A 254 -14.41 15.00 -43.43
CA SER A 254 -13.39 16.05 -43.37
C SER A 254 -12.75 16.19 -41.98
N LEU A 255 -13.53 15.97 -40.90
CA LEU A 255 -13.00 15.98 -39.53
C LEU A 255 -12.04 14.81 -39.30
N LEU A 256 -12.43 13.60 -39.71
CA LEU A 256 -11.62 12.39 -39.59
C LEU A 256 -10.34 12.49 -40.43
N ASP A 257 -10.44 12.97 -41.68
CA ASP A 257 -9.28 13.20 -42.55
C ASP A 257 -8.26 14.15 -41.93
N GLY A 258 -8.73 15.15 -41.16
CA GLY A 258 -7.85 16.07 -40.42
C GLY A 258 -7.21 15.45 -39.17
N LEU A 259 -7.95 14.65 -38.40
CA LEU A 259 -7.46 14.02 -37.16
C LEU A 259 -6.56 12.80 -37.43
N LEU A 260 -6.84 12.04 -38.50
CA LEU A 260 -6.12 10.83 -38.91
C LEU A 260 -5.00 11.12 -39.92
N GLN A 261 -4.42 12.32 -39.91
CA GLN A 261 -3.18 12.61 -40.64
C GLN A 261 -2.00 11.91 -39.96
N LYS A 262 -1.25 11.12 -40.75
CA LYS A 262 -0.08 10.36 -40.27
C LYS A 262 1.04 11.29 -39.79
N ASP A 263 1.22 12.43 -40.45
CA ASP A 263 2.18 13.47 -40.06
C ASP A 263 1.57 14.36 -38.97
N PRO A 264 2.10 14.37 -37.74
CA PRO A 264 1.55 15.14 -36.63
C PRO A 264 1.58 16.66 -36.88
N GLN A 265 2.45 17.17 -37.76
CA GLN A 265 2.50 18.60 -38.11
C GLN A 265 1.39 19.02 -39.07
N LYS A 266 0.85 18.06 -39.85
CA LYS A 266 -0.28 18.28 -40.75
C LYS A 266 -1.62 17.94 -40.12
N ARG A 267 -1.59 17.26 -38.96
CA ARG A 267 -2.77 16.89 -38.19
C ARG A 267 -3.50 18.12 -37.67
N LEU A 268 -4.82 18.04 -37.64
CA LEU A 268 -5.69 19.11 -37.19
C LEU A 268 -5.28 19.59 -35.79
N ASN A 269 -5.00 20.88 -35.64
CA ASN A 269 -4.64 21.47 -34.35
C ASN A 269 -5.91 21.85 -33.55
N TRP A 270 -5.72 22.26 -32.29
CA TRP A 270 -6.84 22.64 -31.40
C TRP A 270 -7.70 23.79 -31.92
N THR A 271 -7.10 24.81 -32.54
CA THR A 271 -7.82 25.96 -33.06
C THR A 271 -8.77 25.54 -34.18
N ASP A 272 -8.25 24.76 -35.12
CA ASP A 272 -9.01 24.29 -36.27
C ASP A 272 -10.05 23.23 -35.87
N LEU A 273 -9.72 22.35 -34.91
CA LEU A 273 -10.64 21.36 -34.35
C LEU A 273 -11.86 22.01 -33.68
N LEU A 274 -11.65 23.02 -32.83
CA LEU A 274 -12.74 23.71 -32.12
C LEU A 274 -13.66 24.51 -33.07
N GLN A 275 -13.14 24.95 -34.22
CA GLN A 275 -13.87 25.71 -35.23
C GLN A 275 -14.47 24.84 -36.35
N HIS A 276 -14.19 23.53 -36.33
CA HIS A 276 -14.60 22.63 -37.40
C HIS A 276 -16.14 22.62 -37.61
N PRO A 277 -16.64 22.68 -38.86
CA PRO A 277 -18.08 22.81 -39.15
C PRO A 277 -18.93 21.67 -38.59
N PHE A 278 -18.36 20.47 -38.47
CA PHE A 278 -19.01 19.30 -37.87
C PHE A 278 -19.64 19.60 -36.49
N TRP A 279 -19.06 20.49 -35.69
CA TRP A 279 -19.59 20.79 -34.35
C TRP A 279 -20.80 21.75 -34.34
N LYS A 280 -21.23 22.28 -35.50
CA LYS A 280 -22.37 23.22 -35.64
C LYS A 280 -22.33 24.41 -34.67
N GLY A 281 -21.12 24.84 -34.27
CA GLY A 281 -20.89 25.97 -33.37
C GLY A 281 -20.94 25.66 -31.86
N SER A 282 -21.16 24.40 -31.44
CA SER A 282 -21.28 24.01 -30.03
C SER A 282 -20.00 24.24 -29.20
N LEU A 283 -18.82 24.17 -29.82
CA LEU A 283 -17.51 24.28 -29.15
C LEU A 283 -16.91 25.70 -29.12
N ARG A 284 -17.62 26.73 -29.59
CA ARG A 284 -17.10 28.11 -29.68
C ARG A 284 -16.71 28.73 -28.32
N HIS A 285 -17.27 28.22 -27.22
CA HIS A 285 -17.03 28.71 -25.85
C HIS A 285 -15.66 28.29 -25.28
N CYS A 286 -15.01 27.28 -25.84
CA CYS A 286 -13.72 26.77 -25.34
C CYS A 286 -12.51 27.60 -25.80
N GLY A 287 -12.63 28.40 -26.87
CA GLY A 287 -11.50 29.08 -27.54
C GLY A 287 -11.18 30.52 -27.08
N GLY A 288 -11.84 31.07 -26.06
CA GLY A 288 -11.66 32.46 -25.64
C GLY A 288 -10.54 32.68 -24.61
N GLY A 289 -9.36 33.13 -25.05
CA GLY A 289 -8.32 33.70 -24.17
C GLY A 289 -8.63 35.17 -23.82
N SER A 290 -8.59 35.49 -22.51
CA SER A 290 -8.55 36.82 -21.87
C SER A 290 -9.14 38.02 -22.65
N ALA A 291 -10.37 38.40 -22.31
CA ALA A 291 -10.86 39.77 -22.43
C ALA A 291 -11.79 40.09 -21.25
N ASP A 292 -11.54 41.25 -20.64
CA ASP A 292 -12.20 41.94 -19.51
C ASP A 292 -13.59 41.45 -19.04
N ARG A 293 -13.72 41.31 -17.71
CA ARG A 293 -14.93 41.72 -16.98
C ARG A 293 -14.56 42.39 -15.66
N GLN A 294 -14.66 43.71 -15.62
CA GLN A 294 -14.96 44.44 -14.38
C GLN A 294 -16.46 44.29 -14.04
N ASP A 295 -16.71 44.35 -12.73
CA ASP A 295 -17.98 44.46 -12.00
C ASP A 295 -19.09 45.23 -12.74
N THR A 296 -20.39 44.98 -12.59
CA THR A 296 -21.12 44.99 -11.30
C THR A 296 -22.55 44.44 -11.50
N SER A 297 -23.05 43.71 -10.48
CA SER A 297 -24.42 43.66 -9.92
C SER A 297 -25.65 43.67 -10.87
N LEU A 298 -26.65 42.80 -10.72
CA LEU A 298 -27.55 42.78 -9.56
C LEU A 298 -28.26 41.43 -9.33
N SER A 299 -28.64 41.30 -8.07
CA SER A 299 -29.43 40.29 -7.36
C SER A 299 -30.88 40.10 -7.81
N ARG A 300 -31.31 38.83 -7.75
CA ARG A 300 -32.52 38.23 -7.15
C ARG A 300 -33.85 38.99 -7.15
N GLU A 301 -34.88 38.22 -7.57
CA GLU A 301 -36.27 38.19 -7.04
C GLU A 301 -37.08 39.48 -7.31
N ASP A 302 -38.26 39.49 -7.95
CA ASP A 302 -39.41 38.63 -7.72
C ASP A 302 -40.55 38.91 -8.75
N THR A 303 -41.27 37.83 -9.09
CA THR A 303 -42.74 37.66 -9.21
C THR A 303 -43.72 38.78 -9.70
N GLU A 304 -44.58 38.34 -10.64
CA GLU A 304 -46.04 38.58 -10.77
C GLU A 304 -46.55 39.99 -11.17
N SER A 305 -47.40 40.18 -12.19
CA SER A 305 -48.75 39.61 -12.35
C SER A 305 -49.48 40.24 -13.57
N SER A 306 -50.40 39.47 -14.18
CA SER A 306 -51.67 39.89 -14.82
C SER A 306 -51.69 41.27 -15.50
N VAL A 307 -51.87 41.42 -16.82
CA VAL A 307 -53.11 41.02 -17.51
C VAL A 307 -54.18 40.57 -16.51
N SER A 308 -54.93 41.49 -15.90
CA SER A 308 -56.29 41.51 -16.41
C SER A 308 -56.18 41.92 -17.85
N SER A 309 -55.65 43.10 -18.16
CA SER A 309 -54.99 44.20 -17.40
C SER A 309 -53.48 44.22 -17.51
N SER A 310 -52.89 44.30 -18.69
CA SER A 310 -52.57 45.58 -19.35
C SER A 310 -51.56 46.42 -18.55
N ALA A 311 -50.52 47.08 -19.09
CA ALA A 311 -50.27 47.56 -20.44
C ALA A 311 -48.81 48.14 -20.54
N LYS A 312 -48.27 48.24 -21.79
CA LYS A 312 -47.37 49.31 -22.35
C LYS A 312 -45.94 49.49 -21.80
N GLU A 313 -44.94 50.10 -22.45
CA GLU A 313 -44.52 50.47 -23.83
C GLU A 313 -42.98 50.77 -23.76
N SER A 314 -42.14 50.32 -24.72
CA SER A 314 -41.25 51.12 -25.62
C SER A 314 -39.95 51.73 -25.02
N VAL A 315 -38.72 51.47 -25.51
CA VAL A 315 -37.97 52.06 -26.68
C VAL A 315 -36.84 53.04 -26.26
N ASP A 316 -35.63 52.85 -26.84
CA ASP A 316 -34.52 53.82 -27.10
C ASP A 316 -33.73 54.43 -25.91
N ALA A 317 -32.44 54.84 -25.96
CA ALA A 317 -31.42 54.99 -27.01
C ALA A 317 -30.08 55.47 -26.36
N TYR A 318 -28.94 55.03 -26.93
CA TYR A 318 -27.70 55.79 -27.20
C TYR A 318 -27.01 56.69 -26.12
N LYS A 319 -25.72 56.42 -25.81
CA LYS A 319 -24.52 57.15 -26.33
C LYS A 319 -23.22 56.94 -25.51
N ASN A 320 -22.18 56.55 -26.24
CA ASN A 320 -20.73 56.76 -26.02
C ASN A 320 -20.36 58.27 -26.22
N PRO A 321 -19.08 58.73 -26.18
CA PRO A 321 -17.80 58.16 -25.69
C PRO A 321 -16.87 59.23 -25.00
N ASP A 322 -15.56 58.93 -24.94
CA ASP A 322 -14.39 59.84 -24.95
C ASP A 322 -13.79 60.28 -23.58
N ASN A 323 -12.47 60.38 -23.34
CA ASN A 323 -11.24 60.08 -24.09
C ASN A 323 -10.00 60.31 -23.19
N LEU A 324 -8.87 59.71 -23.60
CA LEU A 324 -7.46 60.16 -23.49
C LEU A 324 -6.85 60.41 -22.08
N SER A 325 -5.86 59.65 -21.60
CA SER A 325 -4.49 59.34 -22.08
C SER A 325 -3.39 60.17 -21.39
N SER A 326 -2.36 59.47 -20.90
CA SER A 326 -0.91 59.66 -21.19
C SER A 326 -0.05 59.37 -19.94
N SER A 327 0.68 58.26 -19.94
CA SER A 327 2.12 58.14 -20.27
C SER A 327 3.01 58.33 -19.02
N ARG A 328 4.13 57.64 -18.75
CA ARG A 328 5.13 56.89 -19.54
C ARG A 328 6.03 56.19 -18.50
N ALA A 329 6.31 54.89 -18.57
CA ALA A 329 7.58 54.25 -18.99
C ALA A 329 7.61 52.92 -18.19
N GLY A 330 7.88 51.73 -18.73
CA GLY A 330 8.97 51.33 -19.61
C GLY A 330 9.92 50.45 -18.80
N LEU A 331 9.77 49.12 -18.88
CA LEU A 331 10.81 48.07 -18.90
C LEU A 331 10.16 46.67 -18.83
N LYS A 332 10.81 45.72 -19.53
CA LYS A 332 10.34 44.39 -19.97
C LYS A 332 9.92 43.41 -18.85
N PRO A 333 9.06 42.42 -19.15
CA PRO A 333 8.74 41.30 -18.25
C PRO A 333 9.79 40.17 -18.37
N PRO A 334 10.04 39.39 -17.31
CA PRO A 334 10.56 38.04 -17.47
C PRO A 334 9.42 37.08 -17.81
N SER A 335 9.76 36.11 -18.65
CA SER A 335 9.01 34.91 -18.97
C SER A 335 8.77 34.04 -17.73
N ASP A 336 7.52 33.77 -17.36
CA ASP A 336 7.18 32.77 -16.35
C ASP A 336 6.90 31.42 -17.00
N SER A 337 7.95 30.60 -17.03
CA SER A 337 7.91 29.16 -17.21
C SER A 337 7.31 28.50 -15.96
N PHE A 338 6.38 27.56 -16.15
CA PHE A 338 5.95 26.62 -15.12
C PHE A 338 7.17 25.93 -14.50
N LYS A 339 7.39 26.14 -13.19
CA LYS A 339 8.35 25.36 -12.40
C LYS A 339 7.59 24.23 -11.73
N ILE A 340 7.86 23.00 -12.18
CA ILE A 340 7.54 21.79 -11.42
C ILE A 340 8.54 21.74 -10.27
N GLU A 341 8.09 22.04 -9.05
CA GLU A 341 8.86 21.76 -7.85
C GLU A 341 8.91 20.24 -7.66
N THR A 342 10.12 19.67 -7.70
CA THR A 342 10.39 18.33 -7.19
C THR A 342 10.05 18.29 -5.70
N GLN A 343 8.86 17.78 -5.37
CA GLN A 343 8.39 17.55 -4.01
C GLN A 343 8.25 16.03 -3.75
N THR A 344 9.14 15.50 -2.92
CA THR A 344 9.00 14.24 -2.20
C THR A 344 7.88 14.37 -1.17
N GLU A 345 6.65 13.97 -1.51
CA GLU A 345 5.62 13.44 -0.59
C GLU A 345 4.30 13.20 -1.36
N LEU A 346 4.17 12.05 -2.04
CA LEU A 346 2.88 11.51 -2.48
C LEU A 346 2.57 10.26 -1.64
N ARG A 347 1.97 10.46 -0.46
CA ARG A 347 1.53 9.36 0.42
C ARG A 347 0.02 9.15 0.38
N PRO A 348 -0.48 7.91 0.56
CA PRO A 348 -1.91 7.61 0.61
C PRO A 348 -2.60 8.39 1.72
N LYS A 349 -3.84 8.84 1.47
CA LYS A 349 -4.66 9.53 2.48
C LYS A 349 -4.99 8.53 3.59
N SER A 350 -4.18 8.48 4.64
CA SER A 350 -4.67 8.16 5.97
C SER A 350 -5.61 9.29 6.36
N VAL A 351 -6.91 8.97 6.34
CA VAL A 351 -8.09 9.69 6.85
C VAL A 351 -7.85 11.11 7.40
N VAL A 352 -8.64 12.08 6.86
CA VAL A 352 -9.02 13.45 7.36
C VAL A 352 -8.32 14.64 6.63
N ASP A 353 -8.94 15.71 6.08
CA ASP A 353 -10.31 16.28 6.03
C ASP A 353 -10.46 17.33 4.88
N SER A 354 -11.67 17.84 4.61
CA SER A 354 -11.92 19.19 4.04
C SER A 354 -13.10 19.86 4.80
N GLU A 355 -12.83 20.57 5.89
CA GLU A 355 -12.53 22.01 6.06
C GLU A 355 -13.75 22.96 6.10
N SER A 356 -13.95 23.59 7.26
CA SER A 356 -13.63 25.01 7.36
C SER A 356 -13.25 25.41 8.80
N ASN A 357 -12.01 25.91 8.92
CA ASN A 357 -11.44 26.78 9.95
C ASN A 357 -11.13 26.27 11.37
N GLU A 358 -9.81 26.20 11.59
CA GLU A 358 -9.07 26.94 12.63
C GLU A 358 -8.62 26.21 13.90
N SER A 359 -7.35 25.78 13.83
CA SER A 359 -6.23 26.12 14.73
C SER A 359 -6.20 25.64 16.21
N ILE A 360 -5.33 24.63 16.43
CA ILE A 360 -4.25 24.51 17.44
C ILE A 360 -4.55 24.84 18.92
N PHE A 361 -4.47 23.92 19.90
CA PHE A 361 -3.72 24.16 21.16
C PHE A 361 -3.43 22.87 21.94
N LEU A 362 -2.13 22.65 22.20
CA LEU A 362 -1.52 21.74 23.17
C LEU A 362 -1.75 22.26 24.59
N LEU A 363 -2.15 21.45 25.56
CA LEU A 363 -2.11 21.83 26.97
C LEU A 363 -1.89 20.60 27.86
N SER A 364 -0.80 20.67 28.62
CA SER A 364 -0.20 19.65 29.48
C SER A 364 -0.77 19.79 30.89
N SER A 365 -0.92 18.68 31.65
CA SER A 365 -0.35 18.53 33.01
C SER A 365 -0.94 17.36 33.85
N ARG A 366 -0.11 16.92 34.79
CA ARG A 366 -0.11 15.67 35.60
C ARG A 366 -0.92 15.74 36.91
N PRO A 367 -0.84 14.68 37.75
CA PRO A 367 -0.58 14.86 39.18
C PRO A 367 0.62 14.05 39.75
N THR A 368 1.07 14.48 40.94
CA THR A 368 2.29 14.16 41.70
C THR A 368 2.21 12.89 42.57
N PRO A 369 3.32 12.44 43.22
CA PRO A 369 3.43 12.69 44.67
C PRO A 369 4.84 12.98 45.23
N ARG A 370 4.81 13.54 46.45
CA ARG A 370 5.86 13.88 47.45
C ARG A 370 6.61 12.62 47.95
N THR A 371 7.80 12.60 48.58
CA THR A 371 8.48 13.47 49.58
C THR A 371 9.92 12.96 49.86
N ASN A 372 10.80 13.86 50.33
CA ASN A 372 12.03 13.66 51.16
C ASN A 372 13.25 12.96 50.52
N SER A 373 14.54 13.25 50.82
CA SER A 373 15.34 14.31 51.46
C SER A 373 16.78 13.73 51.58
N ALA A 374 17.84 14.57 51.58
CA ALA A 374 19.29 14.27 51.77
C ALA A 374 20.07 14.02 50.44
N VAL A 375 21.03 14.87 49.98
CA VAL A 375 22.34 15.36 50.51
C VAL A 375 23.52 14.43 50.13
N GLU A 376 24.64 15.06 49.72
CA GLU A 376 25.99 14.56 49.31
C GLU A 376 26.21 14.31 47.80
N VAL A 377 26.90 15.17 47.02
CA VAL A 377 28.32 15.61 46.96
C VAL A 377 29.29 14.57 46.37
N CYS A 378 29.91 14.98 45.25
CA CYS A 378 31.12 14.53 44.52
C CYS A 378 31.84 13.23 44.91
N ASP A 379 32.33 12.44 43.94
CA ASP A 379 33.62 12.69 43.29
C ASP A 379 34.02 11.66 42.19
N THR A 380 35.13 11.99 41.57
CA THR A 380 35.75 11.59 40.31
C THR A 380 36.44 10.21 40.22
N THR A 381 36.59 9.74 38.97
CA THR A 381 37.63 8.85 38.39
C THR A 381 37.74 7.37 38.80
N THR A 382 37.67 6.46 37.80
CA THR A 382 38.82 5.68 37.27
C THR A 382 38.36 4.58 36.29
N VAL A 383 39.11 4.41 35.21
CA VAL A 383 39.01 3.30 34.23
C VAL A 383 39.97 2.18 34.66
N PRO A 384 39.64 0.90 34.40
CA PRO A 384 40.59 0.11 33.60
C PRO A 384 39.93 -0.83 32.56
N ILE A 385 40.72 -1.06 31.51
CA ILE A 385 40.52 -1.83 30.28
C ILE A 385 40.56 -3.36 30.53
N LYS A 386 39.77 -4.16 29.78
CA LYS A 386 40.15 -5.52 29.33
C LYS A 386 39.37 -5.99 28.09
N ASN A 387 40.06 -6.82 27.31
CA ASN A 387 39.89 -7.11 25.87
C ASN A 387 38.87 -8.23 25.50
N SER A 388 38.35 -8.09 24.28
CA SER A 388 38.05 -9.09 23.22
C SER A 388 37.02 -10.22 23.42
N SER A 389 35.92 -10.17 22.65
CA SER A 389 35.60 -11.11 21.54
C SER A 389 34.31 -10.66 20.83
N GLN A 390 34.36 -10.61 19.48
CA GLN A 390 33.25 -10.21 18.60
C GLN A 390 32.32 -11.41 18.35
N GLY A 391 31.01 -11.17 18.49
CA GLY A 391 29.91 -12.10 18.23
C GLY A 391 28.82 -11.94 19.30
N ASP A 392 27.59 -11.63 18.88
CA ASP A 392 26.39 -11.38 19.71
C ASP A 392 26.32 -10.03 20.44
N SER A 393 25.87 -8.99 19.74
CA SER A 393 25.55 -7.69 20.33
C SER A 393 24.12 -7.22 20.03
N CYS A 394 23.13 -7.96 20.53
CA CYS A 394 21.89 -7.39 21.04
C CYS A 394 21.32 -8.39 22.05
N LEU A 395 20.92 -7.93 23.24
CA LEU A 395 20.26 -8.69 24.33
C LEU A 395 21.08 -9.36 25.46
N LYS A 396 22.43 -9.40 25.46
CA LYS A 396 23.15 -9.71 26.72
C LYS A 396 23.10 -8.59 27.78
N LYS A 397 22.46 -7.46 27.47
CA LYS A 397 22.15 -6.37 28.43
C LYS A 397 20.75 -6.48 29.06
N ALA A 398 19.90 -7.42 28.62
CA ALA A 398 18.51 -7.53 29.08
C ALA A 398 18.29 -8.47 30.27
N GLU A 399 19.23 -9.38 30.58
CA GLU A 399 19.08 -10.32 31.72
C GLU A 399 19.16 -9.67 33.11
N ASN A 400 19.56 -8.38 33.21
CA ASN A 400 19.66 -7.66 34.49
C ASN A 400 18.61 -6.56 34.70
N VAL A 401 17.51 -6.56 33.95
CA VAL A 401 16.55 -5.45 33.99
C VAL A 401 15.12 -5.98 34.16
N CYS A 402 14.59 -5.81 35.39
CA CYS A 402 13.18 -6.01 35.80
C CYS A 402 12.80 -7.45 36.16
N SER A 403 12.77 -7.80 37.45
CA SER A 403 12.28 -9.11 37.93
C SER A 403 10.89 -9.03 38.57
N SER A 404 10.33 -7.83 38.77
CA SER A 404 9.04 -7.64 39.45
C SER A 404 8.15 -6.55 38.81
N GLN A 405 6.84 -6.60 39.07
CA GLN A 405 5.88 -5.54 38.69
C GLN A 405 6.27 -4.17 39.28
N GLN A 406 6.89 -4.17 40.47
CA GLN A 406 7.39 -2.97 41.14
C GLN A 406 8.53 -2.27 40.38
N ASP A 407 9.34 -3.04 39.64
CA ASP A 407 10.43 -2.52 38.81
C ASP A 407 9.94 -1.85 37.50
N ILE A 408 8.75 -2.23 37.00
CA ILE A 408 8.11 -1.56 35.85
C ILE A 408 7.55 -0.20 36.32
N GLU A 409 6.89 -0.17 37.46
CA GLU A 409 6.32 1.06 38.03
C GLU A 409 7.37 2.10 38.40
N SER A 410 8.55 1.68 38.86
CA SER A 410 9.67 2.59 39.17
C SER A 410 10.25 3.23 37.92
N LYS A 411 10.54 2.44 36.86
CA LYS A 411 11.04 2.96 35.58
C LYS A 411 10.02 3.81 34.83
N LEU A 412 8.73 3.48 34.92
CA LEU A 412 7.66 4.28 34.34
C LEU A 412 7.68 5.71 34.93
N LYS A 413 7.86 5.84 36.25
CA LYS A 413 7.93 7.14 36.93
C LYS A 413 9.10 8.00 36.44
N GLU A 414 10.26 7.40 36.17
CA GLU A 414 11.44 8.09 35.65
C GLU A 414 11.24 8.62 34.23
N LEU A 415 10.47 7.91 33.39
CA LEU A 415 10.31 8.25 31.98
C LEU A 415 9.16 9.24 31.71
N ILE A 416 8.25 9.55 32.65
CA ILE A 416 7.09 10.42 32.40
C ILE A 416 7.44 11.92 32.22
N TYR A 417 8.64 12.36 32.64
CA TYR A 417 8.99 13.79 32.72
C TYR A 417 10.05 14.23 31.69
N THR A 418 9.76 15.29 30.91
CA THR A 418 10.72 15.90 29.95
C THR A 418 10.69 17.44 30.00
N GLU A 419 11.83 18.10 29.76
CA GLU A 419 11.98 19.57 29.84
C GLU A 419 11.11 20.36 28.84
N SER A 420 10.69 19.74 27.73
CA SER A 420 9.85 20.35 26.69
C SER A 420 8.40 20.66 27.12
N ASP A 421 7.94 20.09 28.23
CA ASP A 421 6.57 20.24 28.75
C ASP A 421 6.33 21.61 29.46
N LEU A 422 7.32 22.51 29.45
CA LEU A 422 7.36 23.77 30.22
C LEU A 422 7.15 25.06 29.38
N ILE A 423 6.70 24.97 28.12
CA ILE A 423 6.54 26.15 27.24
C ILE A 423 5.19 26.84 27.46
N VAL A 424 5.21 28.01 28.12
CA VAL A 424 4.02 28.84 28.37
C VAL A 424 3.62 29.61 27.09
N THR A 425 2.32 29.72 26.84
CA THR A 425 1.78 30.52 25.71
C THR A 425 0.76 31.56 26.18
N PRO A 426 0.57 32.68 25.48
CA PRO A 426 -0.33 33.77 25.91
C PRO A 426 -1.78 33.33 26.13
N ILE A 427 -2.47 33.98 27.06
CA ILE A 427 -3.92 33.88 27.30
C ILE A 427 -4.64 35.00 26.55
N ILE A 428 -4.12 36.23 26.63
CA ILE A 428 -4.67 37.39 25.91
C ILE A 428 -4.31 37.37 24.43
N ASP A 429 -5.26 37.81 23.60
CA ASP A 429 -5.13 37.88 22.14
C ASP A 429 -4.68 36.55 21.49
N ASN A 430 -4.98 35.44 22.16
CA ASN A 430 -4.62 34.11 21.70
C ASN A 430 -5.56 33.67 20.55
N PRO A 431 -5.07 33.61 19.30
CA PRO A 431 -5.92 33.38 18.12
C PRO A 431 -6.53 31.98 18.09
N LYS A 432 -5.93 31.07 18.85
CA LYS A 432 -6.33 29.67 18.95
C LYS A 432 -7.47 29.44 19.96
N ILE A 433 -7.74 30.42 20.82
CA ILE A 433 -8.85 30.39 21.76
C ILE A 433 -10.01 31.24 21.21
N MET A 434 -9.67 32.42 20.67
CA MET A 434 -10.66 33.36 20.13
C MET A 434 -10.02 34.20 19.02
N LYS A 435 -10.59 34.13 17.81
CA LYS A 435 -10.16 34.95 16.66
C LYS A 435 -10.41 36.43 16.94
N GLN A 436 -9.37 37.24 16.87
CA GLN A 436 -9.45 38.68 17.18
C GLN A 436 -9.45 39.57 15.94
N VAL A 437 -10.16 40.70 16.04
CA VAL A 437 -10.15 41.76 15.02
C VAL A 437 -8.86 42.58 15.16
N PRO A 438 -8.12 42.85 14.06
CA PRO A 438 -6.90 43.67 14.10
C PRO A 438 -7.17 45.06 14.69
N VAL A 439 -6.39 45.47 15.69
CA VAL A 439 -6.48 46.81 16.27
C VAL A 439 -5.88 47.82 15.31
N ARG A 440 -6.68 48.79 14.86
CA ARG A 440 -6.23 49.95 14.08
C ARG A 440 -6.70 51.22 14.79
N PHE A 441 -5.77 52.15 15.02
CA PHE A 441 -6.09 53.49 15.52
C PHE A 441 -5.93 54.50 14.39
N ASP A 442 -6.68 55.60 14.46
CA ASP A 442 -6.58 56.69 13.50
C ASP A 442 -5.69 57.81 14.05
N PRO A 443 -4.51 58.06 13.46
CA PRO A 443 -3.60 59.11 13.93
C PRO A 443 -4.16 60.52 13.75
N LYS A 444 -5.12 60.74 12.85
CA LYS A 444 -5.71 62.08 12.60
C LYS A 444 -6.66 62.52 13.70
N THR A 445 -7.30 61.57 14.39
CA THR A 445 -8.27 61.82 15.47
C THR A 445 -7.68 61.63 16.86
N LEU A 446 -6.36 61.41 16.95
CA LEU A 446 -5.63 61.24 18.20
C LEU A 446 -5.21 62.62 18.74
N HIS A 447 -5.66 62.97 19.95
CA HIS A 447 -5.36 64.27 20.59
C HIS A 447 -3.94 64.37 21.19
N ILE A 448 -3.08 63.40 20.85
CA ILE A 448 -1.66 63.31 21.18
C ILE A 448 -0.86 62.96 19.92
N PRO A 449 0.43 63.34 19.84
CA PRO A 449 1.30 62.88 18.76
C PRO A 449 1.41 61.35 18.80
N ALA A 450 1.13 60.71 17.66
CA ALA A 450 1.39 59.28 17.48
C ALA A 450 2.91 59.07 17.34
N TYR A 451 3.57 58.72 18.43
CA TYR A 451 5.00 58.43 18.45
C TYR A 451 5.24 56.96 18.11
N SER A 452 6.32 56.67 17.37
CA SER A 452 6.81 55.30 17.21
C SER A 452 7.41 54.78 18.51
N VAL A 453 7.47 53.46 18.64
CA VAL A 453 8.08 52.75 19.77
C VAL A 453 9.53 53.18 19.95
N GLU A 454 10.31 53.25 18.87
CA GLU A 454 11.71 53.68 18.87
C GLU A 454 11.89 55.11 19.40
N LYS A 455 10.95 56.00 19.06
CA LYS A 455 10.96 57.39 19.55
C LYS A 455 10.59 57.46 21.02
N LEU A 456 9.63 56.64 21.48
CA LEU A 456 9.23 56.58 22.89
C LEU A 456 10.32 55.98 23.79
N SER A 457 11.03 54.94 23.32
CA SER A 457 12.16 54.35 24.06
C SER A 457 13.36 55.32 24.18
N SER A 458 13.59 56.17 23.18
CA SER A 458 14.70 57.14 23.13
C SER A 458 14.39 58.52 23.74
N MET A 459 13.17 58.75 24.25
CA MET A 459 12.81 60.00 24.92
C MET A 459 13.51 60.18 26.27
N LYS A 460 13.87 61.43 26.57
CA LYS A 460 14.33 61.83 27.91
C LYS A 460 13.18 61.71 28.91
N GLU A 461 13.48 61.45 30.19
CA GLU A 461 12.44 61.27 31.22
C GLU A 461 11.46 62.44 31.32
N VAL A 462 11.92 63.67 31.09
CA VAL A 462 11.05 64.86 31.13
C VAL A 462 9.98 64.81 30.02
N ASP A 463 10.37 64.44 28.80
CA ASP A 463 9.47 64.33 27.64
C ASP A 463 8.52 63.14 27.78
N TRP A 464 9.03 62.01 28.30
CA TRP A 464 8.24 60.84 28.64
C TRP A 464 7.17 61.15 29.69
N ASN A 465 7.54 61.83 30.78
CA ASN A 465 6.61 62.22 31.83
C ASN A 465 5.56 63.22 31.33
N SER A 466 5.93 64.12 30.41
CA SER A 466 4.98 65.03 29.74
C SER A 466 3.99 64.26 28.85
N PHE A 467 4.48 63.32 28.05
CA PHE A 467 3.65 62.42 27.24
C PHE A 467 2.69 61.61 28.11
N LEU A 468 3.18 60.96 29.16
CA LEU A 468 2.35 60.18 30.09
C LEU A 468 1.30 61.03 30.78
N LYS A 469 1.65 62.22 31.29
CA LYS A 469 0.66 63.14 31.89
C LYS A 469 -0.47 63.48 30.93
N ARG A 470 -0.17 63.64 29.64
CA ARG A 470 -1.17 63.94 28.60
C ARG A 470 -2.02 62.72 28.22
N VAL A 471 -1.44 61.52 28.17
CA VAL A 471 -2.20 60.27 28.00
C VAL A 471 -3.16 60.07 29.18
N CYS A 472 -2.66 60.24 30.40
CA CYS A 472 -3.41 60.10 31.65
C CYS A 472 -4.57 61.10 31.73
N SER A 473 -4.34 62.38 31.41
CA SER A 473 -5.40 63.40 31.46
C SER A 473 -6.50 63.18 30.42
N LEU A 474 -6.17 62.63 29.25
CA LEU A 474 -7.15 62.29 28.23
C LEU A 474 -7.99 61.07 28.61
N LEU A 475 -7.38 60.05 29.21
CA LEU A 475 -8.12 58.88 29.73
C LEU A 475 -9.05 59.26 30.87
N ASP A 476 -8.61 60.15 31.77
CA ASP A 476 -9.37 60.54 32.97
C ASP A 476 -10.46 61.61 32.70
N SER A 477 -10.54 62.12 31.46
CA SER A 477 -11.55 63.12 31.08
C SER A 477 -13.00 62.58 31.20
N SER A 478 -13.95 63.45 31.57
CA SER A 478 -15.37 63.06 31.74
C SER A 478 -16.08 62.78 30.40
N GLU A 479 -16.85 61.70 30.34
CA GLU A 479 -17.60 61.22 29.15
C GLU A 479 -18.88 62.04 28.89
N LYS A 480 -18.76 63.35 28.68
CA LYS A 480 -19.93 64.24 28.53
C LYS A 480 -20.65 64.13 27.17
N ASN A 481 -20.04 63.53 26.14
CA ASN A 481 -20.62 63.34 24.80
C ASN A 481 -20.03 62.13 24.05
N THR A 482 -20.69 61.70 22.95
CA THR A 482 -20.27 60.54 22.12
C THR A 482 -18.93 60.74 21.42
N GLY A 483 -18.54 61.99 21.14
CA GLY A 483 -17.23 62.33 20.57
C GLY A 483 -16.07 62.03 21.51
N ALA A 484 -16.22 62.38 22.80
CA ALA A 484 -15.22 62.10 23.83
C ALA A 484 -15.00 60.59 24.02
N ALA A 485 -16.07 59.79 23.99
CA ALA A 485 -15.98 58.33 24.07
C ALA A 485 -15.21 57.72 22.88
N ARG A 486 -15.43 58.21 21.65
CA ARG A 486 -14.69 57.76 20.46
C ARG A 486 -13.21 58.12 20.53
N SER A 487 -12.88 59.32 20.99
CA SER A 487 -11.48 59.72 21.19
C SER A 487 -10.77 58.88 22.26
N LYS A 488 -11.45 58.53 23.35
CA LYS A 488 -10.91 57.60 24.37
C LYS A 488 -10.67 56.20 23.82
N LEU A 489 -11.60 55.65 23.03
CA LEU A 489 -11.42 54.34 22.38
C LEU A 489 -10.23 54.35 21.41
N ASN A 490 -10.09 55.41 20.60
CA ASN A 490 -8.95 55.56 19.70
C ASN A 490 -7.61 55.65 20.45
N LEU A 491 -7.59 56.31 21.62
CA LEU A 491 -6.43 56.35 22.50
C LEU A 491 -6.09 54.96 23.08
N LEU A 492 -7.08 54.18 23.48
CA LEU A 492 -6.87 52.80 23.97
C LEU A 492 -6.33 51.88 22.86
N TYR A 493 -6.82 52.01 21.62
CA TYR A 493 -6.27 51.28 20.48
C TYR A 493 -4.82 51.65 20.20
N TYR A 494 -4.47 52.94 20.28
CA TYR A 494 -3.08 53.38 20.19
C TYR A 494 -2.22 52.75 21.30
N LEU A 495 -2.69 52.73 22.55
CA LEU A 495 -1.98 52.08 23.66
C LEU A 495 -1.77 50.58 23.43
N CYS A 496 -2.77 49.84 22.92
CA CYS A 496 -2.61 48.43 22.56
C CYS A 496 -1.46 48.19 21.58
N THR A 497 -1.19 49.12 20.64
CA THR A 497 -0.07 48.98 19.70
C THR A 497 1.30 49.25 20.33
N LEU A 498 1.37 50.05 21.40
CA LEU A 498 2.63 50.39 22.07
C LEU A 498 3.06 49.33 23.08
N VAL A 499 2.11 48.72 23.76
CA VAL A 499 2.34 47.82 24.90
C VAL A 499 2.94 46.46 24.50
N VAL A 500 2.92 46.11 23.21
CA VAL A 500 3.55 44.87 22.68
C VAL A 500 5.07 44.84 22.91
N HIS A 501 5.71 46.01 23.10
CA HIS A 501 7.14 46.10 23.33
C HIS A 501 7.49 46.07 24.83
N LYS A 502 8.31 45.09 25.21
CA LYS A 502 8.76 44.80 26.59
C LYS A 502 9.22 46.04 27.39
N GLU A 503 10.09 46.87 26.81
CA GLU A 503 10.63 48.07 27.49
C GLU A 503 9.55 49.11 27.81
N ILE A 504 8.61 49.31 26.87
CA ILE A 504 7.50 50.23 27.03
C ILE A 504 6.50 49.67 28.03
N ALA A 505 6.19 48.37 27.97
CA ALA A 505 5.30 47.70 28.91
C ALA A 505 5.79 47.84 30.37
N ASN A 506 7.07 47.57 30.64
CA ASN A 506 7.68 47.73 31.96
C ASN A 506 7.57 49.18 32.49
N ARG A 507 7.81 50.17 31.63
CA ARG A 507 7.69 51.59 32.01
C ARG A 507 6.24 52.03 32.23
N LEU A 508 5.30 51.53 31.43
CA LEU A 508 3.89 51.89 31.51
C LEU A 508 3.18 51.25 32.71
N ILE A 509 3.43 49.95 32.98
CA ILE A 509 2.80 49.24 34.11
C ILE A 509 3.23 49.83 35.47
N SER A 510 4.46 50.34 35.54
CA SER A 510 5.03 50.99 36.74
C SER A 510 4.71 52.49 36.84
N SER A 511 3.92 53.04 35.92
CA SER A 511 3.59 54.48 35.87
C SER A 511 2.19 54.79 36.40
N GLN A 512 1.88 56.10 36.51
CA GLN A 512 0.54 56.61 36.86
C GLN A 512 -0.56 56.20 35.88
N LEU A 513 -0.22 55.64 34.71
CA LEU A 513 -1.19 55.10 33.76
C LEU A 513 -1.94 53.89 34.34
N PHE A 514 -1.25 52.99 35.05
CA PHE A 514 -1.87 51.74 35.53
C PHE A 514 -2.97 51.97 36.58
N PRO A 515 -2.78 52.83 37.60
CA PRO A 515 -3.87 53.25 38.50
C PRO A 515 -5.05 53.91 37.77
N ILE A 516 -4.80 54.72 36.74
CA ILE A 516 -5.85 55.37 35.95
C ILE A 516 -6.63 54.34 35.12
N LEU A 517 -5.96 53.31 34.56
CA LEU A 517 -6.64 52.21 33.89
C LEU A 517 -7.56 51.44 34.85
N ILE A 518 -7.11 51.17 36.08
CA ILE A 518 -7.95 50.56 37.13
C ILE A 518 -9.16 51.44 37.44
N HIS A 519 -8.95 52.75 37.61
CA HIS A 519 -10.04 53.72 37.82
C HIS A 519 -11.04 53.72 36.66
N GLN A 520 -10.57 53.77 35.41
CA GLN A 520 -11.45 53.75 34.23
C GLN A 520 -12.20 52.42 34.07
N LEU A 521 -11.58 51.29 34.46
CA LEU A 521 -12.24 49.98 34.49
C LEU A 521 -13.46 49.98 35.44
N ARG A 522 -13.38 50.72 36.56
CA ARG A 522 -14.48 50.90 37.53
C ARG A 522 -15.49 51.98 37.10
N ALA A 523 -15.01 53.12 36.62
CA ALA A 523 -15.82 54.34 36.49
C ALA A 523 -16.46 54.57 35.10
N ALA A 524 -15.89 54.04 34.01
CA ALA A 524 -16.38 54.32 32.65
C ALA A 524 -17.82 53.81 32.48
N ALA A 525 -18.72 54.59 31.87
CA ALA A 525 -20.09 54.13 31.62
C ALA A 525 -20.18 53.24 30.37
N ASN A 526 -19.24 53.42 29.43
CA ASN A 526 -19.17 52.68 28.19
C ASN A 526 -18.44 51.33 28.36
N TRP A 527 -19.11 50.23 28.04
CA TRP A 527 -18.57 48.87 28.13
C TRP A 527 -17.42 48.59 27.16
N ASP A 528 -17.42 49.19 25.97
CA ASP A 528 -16.33 49.05 25.01
C ASP A 528 -15.04 49.68 25.56
N ILE A 529 -15.17 50.77 26.31
CA ILE A 529 -14.05 51.41 27.00
C ILE A 529 -13.53 50.47 28.10
N ARG A 530 -14.41 49.89 28.93
CA ARG A 530 -14.02 48.92 29.97
C ARG A 530 -13.33 47.68 29.38
N ALA A 531 -13.84 47.14 28.28
CA ALA A 531 -13.25 45.98 27.60
C ALA A 531 -11.86 46.29 27.04
N ASN A 532 -11.68 47.43 26.38
CA ASN A 532 -10.37 47.84 25.85
C ASN A 532 -9.38 48.25 26.96
N VAL A 533 -9.86 48.82 28.07
CA VAL A 533 -9.03 49.06 29.26
C VAL A 533 -8.53 47.73 29.84
N ALA A 534 -9.40 46.73 30.00
CA ALA A 534 -9.00 45.40 30.43
C ALA A 534 -7.99 44.75 29.48
N ARG A 535 -8.17 44.94 28.15
CA ARG A 535 -7.22 44.47 27.15
C ARG A 535 -5.84 45.12 27.29
N VAL A 536 -5.77 46.45 27.47
CA VAL A 536 -4.50 47.16 27.72
C VAL A 536 -3.83 46.64 29.00
N ILE A 537 -4.60 46.42 30.07
CA ILE A 537 -4.09 45.83 31.33
C ILE A 537 -3.50 44.43 31.10
N GLY A 538 -4.20 43.57 30.35
CA GLY A 538 -3.71 42.21 30.06
C GLY A 538 -2.49 42.20 29.15
N LEU A 539 -2.41 43.08 28.14
CA LEU A 539 -1.23 43.22 27.29
C LEU A 539 -0.03 43.76 28.06
N LEU A 540 -0.26 44.69 29.00
CA LEU A 540 0.78 45.17 29.91
C LEU A 540 1.31 44.00 30.74
N ALA A 541 0.42 43.15 31.26
CA ALA A 541 0.81 41.99 32.04
C ALA A 541 1.58 40.92 31.23
N LEU A 542 1.16 40.67 29.99
CA LEU A 542 1.80 39.69 29.10
C LEU A 542 3.24 40.09 28.73
N HIS A 543 3.47 41.37 28.40
CA HIS A 543 4.77 41.84 27.90
C HIS A 543 5.67 42.43 29.00
N ALA A 544 5.12 42.76 30.17
CA ALA A 544 5.91 43.21 31.30
C ALA A 544 6.78 42.06 31.84
N SER A 545 8.08 42.29 31.89
CA SER A 545 9.04 41.37 32.49
C SER A 545 9.49 41.79 33.87
N GLU A 546 9.06 42.95 34.37
CA GLU A 546 9.41 43.54 35.66
C GLU A 546 8.16 44.14 36.30
N LEU A 547 8.01 43.96 37.61
CA LEU A 547 6.87 44.48 38.37
C LEU A 547 7.40 45.04 39.69
N GLY A 548 7.23 46.34 39.91
CA GLY A 548 7.61 46.98 41.17
C GLY A 548 6.61 46.68 42.29
N GLU A 549 7.07 46.66 43.54
CA GLU A 549 6.24 46.39 44.73
C GLU A 549 5.05 47.34 44.88
N ASN A 550 5.21 48.60 44.47
CA ASN A 550 4.20 49.66 44.61
C ASN A 550 3.10 49.63 43.53
N VAL A 551 3.16 48.70 42.56
CA VAL A 551 2.18 48.63 41.48
C VAL A 551 0.90 47.94 42.01
N PRO A 552 -0.29 48.56 41.88
CA PRO A 552 -1.55 48.05 42.46
C PRO A 552 -2.17 46.87 41.68
N VAL A 553 -1.39 45.81 41.43
CA VAL A 553 -1.84 44.61 40.70
C VAL A 553 -2.93 43.85 41.47
N SER A 554 -2.83 43.78 42.79
CA SER A 554 -3.85 43.17 43.65
C SER A 554 -5.20 43.88 43.55
N GLU A 555 -5.20 45.21 43.38
CA GLU A 555 -6.43 45.99 43.16
C GLU A 555 -7.03 45.67 41.78
N ALA A 556 -6.20 45.58 40.75
CA ALA A 556 -6.64 45.18 39.40
C ALA A 556 -7.27 43.78 39.38
N ILE A 557 -6.62 42.79 40.03
CA ILE A 557 -7.13 41.41 40.16
C ILE A 557 -8.47 41.41 40.92
N THR A 558 -8.57 42.15 42.02
CA THR A 558 -9.80 42.25 42.82
C THR A 558 -10.94 42.84 42.00
N LEU A 559 -10.70 43.96 41.32
CA LEU A 559 -11.70 44.64 40.50
C LEU A 559 -12.15 43.77 39.30
N LEU A 560 -11.22 43.13 38.59
CA LEU A 560 -11.57 42.20 37.49
C LEU A 560 -12.40 41.03 38.01
N THR A 561 -12.05 40.49 39.18
CA THR A 561 -12.80 39.39 39.82
C THR A 561 -14.22 39.83 40.20
N GLU A 562 -14.38 41.02 40.78
CA GLU A 562 -15.69 41.61 41.11
C GLU A 562 -16.54 41.83 39.86
N LEU A 563 -15.98 42.43 38.81
CA LEU A 563 -16.69 42.68 37.55
C LEU A 563 -17.15 41.39 36.86
N ILE A 564 -16.32 40.34 36.85
CA ILE A 564 -16.69 39.02 36.34
C ILE A 564 -17.81 38.42 37.18
N ARG A 565 -17.73 38.56 38.52
CA ARG A 565 -18.73 38.02 39.45
C ARG A 565 -20.08 38.73 39.31
N GLU A 566 -20.10 40.05 39.25
CA GLU A 566 -21.32 40.86 39.08
C GLU A 566 -22.00 40.58 37.74
N ASN A 567 -21.20 40.36 36.70
CA ASN A 567 -21.67 40.14 35.34
C ASN A 567 -21.57 38.68 34.90
N PHE A 568 -21.62 37.72 35.84
CA PHE A 568 -21.29 36.32 35.58
C PHE A 568 -22.16 35.65 34.50
N ARG A 569 -23.39 36.13 34.29
CA ARG A 569 -24.29 35.64 33.23
C ARG A 569 -23.92 36.16 31.82
N ASN A 570 -23.10 37.19 31.71
CA ASN A 570 -22.72 37.81 30.44
C ASN A 570 -21.41 37.22 29.93
N SER A 571 -21.51 36.32 28.94
CA SER A 571 -20.34 35.59 28.44
C SER A 571 -19.36 36.46 27.66
N LYS A 572 -19.84 37.46 26.91
CA LYS A 572 -18.97 38.44 26.23
C LYS A 572 -18.08 39.21 27.21
N LEU A 573 -18.63 39.62 28.36
CA LEU A 573 -17.84 40.29 29.40
C LEU A 573 -16.82 39.34 30.03
N LYS A 574 -17.17 38.06 30.25
CA LYS A 574 -16.21 37.04 30.70
C LYS A 574 -15.07 36.86 29.71
N GLN A 575 -15.36 36.80 28.41
CA GLN A 575 -14.34 36.71 27.35
C GLN A 575 -13.41 37.93 27.31
N CYS A 576 -13.88 39.12 27.69
CA CYS A 576 -13.04 40.32 27.76
C CYS A 576 -12.17 40.40 29.03
N PHE A 577 -12.71 40.02 30.19
CA PHE A 577 -12.04 40.23 31.48
C PHE A 577 -11.17 39.05 31.94
N LEU A 578 -11.53 37.81 31.59
CA LEU A 578 -10.76 36.62 31.98
C LEU A 578 -9.31 36.62 31.46
N PRO A 579 -9.01 37.01 30.21
CA PRO A 579 -7.64 37.03 29.73
C PRO A 579 -6.76 38.00 30.54
N ALA A 580 -7.26 39.20 30.85
CA ALA A 580 -6.53 40.17 31.64
C ALA A 580 -6.27 39.69 33.07
N LEU A 581 -7.26 39.05 33.71
CA LEU A 581 -7.11 38.41 35.02
C LEU A 581 -6.04 37.30 34.97
N GLY A 582 -6.08 36.48 33.91
CA GLY A 582 -5.15 35.38 33.68
C GLY A 582 -3.69 35.81 33.53
N GLU A 583 -3.44 36.82 32.70
CA GLU A 583 -2.08 37.35 32.49
C GLU A 583 -1.51 38.00 33.76
N LEU A 584 -2.35 38.72 34.53
CA LEU A 584 -1.92 39.28 35.82
C LEU A 584 -1.57 38.19 36.84
N LEU A 585 -2.36 37.12 36.92
CA LEU A 585 -2.09 35.97 37.80
C LEU A 585 -0.81 35.25 37.39
N TYR A 586 -0.57 35.06 36.09
CA TYR A 586 0.67 34.46 35.60
C TYR A 586 1.89 35.36 35.84
N LEU A 587 1.76 36.68 35.64
CA LEU A 587 2.84 37.64 35.88
C LEU A 587 3.30 37.60 37.34
N ILE A 588 2.38 37.70 38.32
CA ILE A 588 2.75 37.64 39.74
C ILE A 588 3.34 36.28 40.12
N ALA A 589 2.81 35.20 39.55
CA ALA A 589 3.30 33.85 39.78
C ALA A 589 4.74 33.64 39.24
N SER A 590 5.01 34.12 38.03
CA SER A 590 6.35 34.07 37.41
C SER A 590 7.35 34.99 38.12
N LYS A 591 6.88 36.10 38.70
CA LYS A 591 7.68 37.05 39.47
C LYS A 591 8.10 36.50 40.83
N GLU A 592 7.17 35.86 41.52
CA GLU A 592 7.43 35.21 42.81
C GLU A 592 8.44 34.05 42.65
N GLU A 593 8.33 33.26 41.58
CA GLU A 593 9.23 32.14 41.30
C GLU A 593 10.70 32.56 41.07
N LYS A 594 10.93 33.76 40.50
CA LYS A 594 12.28 34.26 40.16
C LYS A 594 13.05 34.87 41.35
N GLY A 595 12.46 34.90 42.54
CA GLY A 595 13.21 35.01 43.80
C GLY A 595 13.91 36.33 44.09
N GLU A 596 13.21 37.46 44.05
CA GLU A 596 13.74 38.74 44.61
C GLU A 596 12.84 39.44 45.63
N HIS A 597 11.62 38.94 45.88
CA HIS A 597 10.64 39.63 46.73
C HIS A 597 10.02 38.68 47.77
N PRO A 598 9.76 39.13 49.02
CA PRO A 598 9.17 38.31 50.07
C PRO A 598 7.73 37.87 49.70
N ARG A 599 7.34 36.69 50.19
CA ARG A 599 6.14 35.88 49.87
C ARG A 599 4.75 36.54 50.01
N GLU A 600 4.60 37.86 50.07
CA GLU A 600 3.31 38.53 50.36
C GLU A 600 3.06 39.86 49.62
N CYS A 601 3.90 40.27 48.65
CA CYS A 601 3.74 41.58 48.00
C CYS A 601 2.43 41.75 47.20
N TRP A 602 1.87 40.67 46.63
CA TRP A 602 0.65 40.74 45.81
C TRP A 602 -0.38 39.70 46.24
N ALA A 603 -1.31 40.10 47.11
CA ALA A 603 -2.39 39.23 47.55
C ALA A 603 -3.43 38.98 46.44
N VAL A 604 -3.75 37.70 46.20
CA VAL A 604 -4.84 37.28 45.31
C VAL A 604 -6.06 36.92 46.15
N PRO A 605 -7.24 37.54 45.93
CA PRO A 605 -8.43 37.21 46.70
C PRO A 605 -8.91 35.79 46.39
N SER A 606 -9.35 35.02 47.41
CA SER A 606 -9.92 33.67 47.25
C SER A 606 -11.09 33.62 46.26
N ALA A 607 -11.79 34.75 46.15
CA ALA A 607 -12.82 35.03 45.17
C ALA A 607 -12.38 34.77 43.71
N ALA A 608 -11.11 35.05 43.36
CA ALA A 608 -10.58 34.91 42.00
C ALA A 608 -10.53 33.43 41.58
N TYR A 609 -9.96 32.57 42.43
CA TYR A 609 -9.93 31.12 42.22
C TYR A 609 -11.35 30.54 42.12
N THR A 610 -12.27 30.99 42.99
CA THR A 610 -13.66 30.53 42.97
C THR A 610 -14.39 30.90 41.67
N VAL A 611 -14.17 32.12 41.15
CA VAL A 611 -14.76 32.58 39.89
C VAL A 611 -14.19 31.80 38.71
N LEU A 612 -12.88 31.58 38.66
CA LEU A 612 -12.23 30.76 37.62
C LEU A 612 -12.73 29.32 37.64
N MET A 613 -12.89 28.74 38.82
CA MET A 613 -13.49 27.41 38.99
C MET A 613 -14.91 27.34 38.49
N ARG A 614 -15.71 28.37 38.74
CA ARG A 614 -17.08 28.44 38.26
C ARG A 614 -17.14 28.56 36.73
N CYS A 615 -16.21 29.31 36.12
CA CYS A 615 -16.05 29.41 34.66
C CYS A 615 -15.58 28.11 34.00
N LEU A 616 -14.98 27.19 34.76
CA LEU A 616 -14.51 25.89 34.28
C LEU A 616 -15.60 24.81 34.31
N ARG A 617 -16.68 25.00 35.08
CA ARG A 617 -17.74 23.98 35.24
C ARG A 617 -18.61 23.82 33.99
N GLU A 618 -19.29 22.68 33.94
CA GLU A 618 -20.28 22.35 32.90
C GLU A 618 -21.45 23.36 32.88
N GLY A 619 -21.89 23.75 31.68
CA GLY A 619 -22.96 24.74 31.47
C GLY A 619 -22.48 26.15 31.10
N GLU A 620 -21.16 26.36 31.10
CA GLU A 620 -20.52 27.60 30.65
C GLU A 620 -20.22 27.60 29.13
N GLU A 621 -19.94 28.77 28.55
CA GLU A 621 -19.60 28.89 27.13
C GLU A 621 -18.20 28.33 26.86
N ARG A 622 -18.03 27.52 25.81
CA ARG A 622 -16.76 26.82 25.49
C ARG A 622 -15.53 27.72 25.50
N VAL A 623 -15.62 28.93 24.95
CA VAL A 623 -14.52 29.91 24.95
C VAL A 623 -14.13 30.32 26.38
N VAL A 624 -15.12 30.48 27.26
CA VAL A 624 -14.92 30.81 28.69
C VAL A 624 -14.28 29.64 29.44
N ASN A 625 -14.73 28.40 29.19
CA ASN A 625 -14.10 27.20 29.77
C ASN A 625 -12.64 27.07 29.33
N HIS A 626 -12.34 27.30 28.05
CA HIS A 626 -10.99 27.19 27.52
C HIS A 626 -10.06 28.30 28.04
N LEU A 627 -10.56 29.54 28.15
CA LEU A 627 -9.83 30.63 28.82
C LEU A 627 -9.52 30.27 30.28
N ALA A 628 -10.48 29.75 31.04
CA ALA A 628 -10.28 29.34 32.42
C ALA A 628 -9.25 28.20 32.54
N ALA A 629 -9.33 27.17 31.69
CA ALA A 629 -8.37 26.08 31.65
C ALA A 629 -6.95 26.56 31.33
N LYS A 630 -6.82 27.48 30.35
CA LYS A 630 -5.53 28.03 29.94
C LYS A 630 -4.87 28.87 31.05
N ILE A 631 -5.67 29.62 31.81
CA ILE A 631 -5.20 30.36 32.98
C ILE A 631 -4.63 29.41 34.03
N ILE A 632 -5.36 28.32 34.33
CA ILE A 632 -4.94 27.32 35.32
C ILE A 632 -3.60 26.71 34.91
N GLU A 633 -3.46 26.29 33.65
CA GLU A 633 -2.20 25.72 33.19
C GLU A 633 -1.04 26.70 33.27
N ASN A 634 -1.19 27.91 32.73
CA ASN A 634 -0.10 28.88 32.74
C ASN A 634 0.36 29.17 34.17
N VAL A 635 -0.56 29.42 35.11
CA VAL A 635 -0.19 29.69 36.51
C VAL A 635 0.44 28.46 37.16
N CYS A 636 -0.08 27.25 36.90
CA CYS A 636 0.43 25.99 37.45
C CYS A 636 1.76 25.52 36.83
N THR A 637 2.25 26.13 35.74
CA THR A 637 3.63 25.90 35.26
C THR A 637 4.68 26.52 36.19
N THR A 638 4.30 27.49 37.02
CA THR A 638 5.18 28.15 37.99
C THR A 638 5.21 27.42 39.32
N ARG A 639 6.32 27.50 40.06
CA ARG A 639 6.43 26.99 41.44
C ARG A 639 5.93 27.98 42.52
N SER A 640 5.06 28.92 42.17
CA SER A 640 4.57 30.00 43.05
C SER A 640 3.54 29.53 44.09
N CYS A 641 3.32 30.33 45.15
CA CYS A 641 2.25 30.02 46.11
C CYS A 641 0.85 30.19 45.48
N HIS A 642 0.73 31.03 44.46
CA HIS A 642 -0.49 31.26 43.70
C HIS A 642 -0.94 30.03 42.90
N ALA A 643 0.00 29.21 42.41
CA ALA A 643 -0.31 27.93 41.76
C ALA A 643 -1.04 26.96 42.71
N GLN A 644 -0.74 27.00 44.01
CA GLN A 644 -1.38 26.14 45.02
C GLN A 644 -2.89 26.40 45.15
N GLY A 645 -3.36 27.61 44.81
CA GLY A 645 -4.78 27.96 44.77
C GLY A 645 -5.60 27.16 43.75
N PHE A 646 -4.93 26.59 42.73
CA PHE A 646 -5.55 25.72 41.70
C PHE A 646 -5.23 24.23 41.89
N ILE A 647 -4.47 23.85 42.93
CA ILE A 647 -4.18 22.43 43.21
C ILE A 647 -5.19 21.96 44.26
N THR A 648 -6.44 21.78 43.81
CA THR A 648 -7.56 21.28 44.64
C THR A 648 -8.09 19.96 44.10
N GLY A 649 -8.69 19.13 44.96
CA GLY A 649 -9.26 17.82 44.56
C GLY A 649 -10.40 17.91 43.52
N GLU A 650 -10.97 19.09 43.30
CA GLU A 650 -12.05 19.32 42.33
C GLU A 650 -11.55 19.64 40.92
N ILE A 651 -10.32 20.16 40.77
CA ILE A 651 -9.83 20.70 39.49
C ILE A 651 -9.49 19.61 38.48
N GLY A 652 -8.79 18.57 38.92
CA GLY A 652 -8.47 17.42 38.06
C GLY A 652 -9.73 16.77 37.45
N PRO A 653 -10.74 16.43 38.25
CA PRO A 653 -12.01 15.88 37.74
C PRO A 653 -12.76 16.81 36.77
N VAL A 654 -12.78 18.13 37.01
CA VAL A 654 -13.48 19.08 36.11
C VAL A 654 -12.73 19.29 34.79
N LEU A 655 -11.39 19.36 34.82
CA LEU A 655 -10.57 19.39 33.60
C LEU A 655 -10.72 18.09 32.80
N TRP A 656 -10.72 16.94 33.49
CA TRP A 656 -11.00 15.65 32.89
C TRP A 656 -12.42 15.58 32.33
N TYR A 657 -13.41 16.14 33.00
CA TYR A 657 -14.78 16.24 32.52
C TYR A 657 -14.87 17.06 31.23
N LEU A 658 -14.28 18.26 31.20
CA LEU A 658 -14.23 19.09 29.98
C LEU A 658 -13.51 18.39 28.82
N PHE A 659 -12.42 17.67 29.12
CA PHE A 659 -11.71 16.85 28.15
C PHE A 659 -12.58 15.72 27.59
N THR A 660 -13.34 15.02 28.45
CA THR A 660 -14.11 13.82 28.10
C THR A 660 -15.55 14.09 27.62
N HIS A 661 -16.14 15.24 27.93
CA HIS A 661 -17.55 15.58 27.68
C HIS A 661 -17.72 16.82 26.78
N SER A 662 -16.64 17.35 26.22
CA SER A 662 -16.75 18.36 25.16
C SER A 662 -17.45 17.74 23.94
N THR A 663 -18.61 18.30 23.57
CA THR A 663 -19.45 17.81 22.49
C THR A 663 -18.89 18.19 21.12
N GLY A 664 -18.02 17.33 20.59
CA GLY A 664 -18.32 16.68 19.32
C GLY A 664 -19.05 15.37 19.63
N ASP A 665 -20.38 15.43 19.58
CA ASP A 665 -21.39 14.36 19.63
C ASP A 665 -21.13 13.10 20.49
N SER A 666 -21.66 13.17 21.70
CA SER A 666 -21.81 12.04 22.62
C SER A 666 -23.07 11.22 22.35
N LEU A 667 -22.94 9.90 22.25
CA LEU A 667 -23.85 8.97 22.90
C LEU A 667 -23.07 7.74 23.38
N LYS A 668 -23.46 7.28 24.56
CA LYS A 668 -22.71 6.49 25.52
C LYS A 668 -22.64 4.98 25.17
N ILE A 669 -21.64 4.34 25.80
CA ILE A 669 -21.26 2.89 25.85
C ILE A 669 -19.98 2.54 25.03
N THR A 670 -19.39 3.51 24.34
CA THR A 670 -18.17 3.36 23.52
C THR A 670 -16.86 4.00 24.06
N PRO A 671 -16.61 4.30 25.35
CA PRO A 671 -15.45 5.14 25.71
C PRO A 671 -14.08 4.43 25.73
N ILE A 672 -14.05 3.10 25.73
CA ILE A 672 -12.80 2.35 26.00
C ILE A 672 -12.03 2.02 24.71
N SER A 673 -12.73 1.61 23.63
CA SER A 673 -12.13 1.45 22.30
C SER A 673 -11.62 2.77 21.73
N ASP A 674 -12.36 3.85 21.98
CA ASP A 674 -12.01 5.20 21.51
C ASP A 674 -10.77 5.73 22.22
N PHE A 675 -10.58 5.36 23.49
CA PHE A 675 -9.38 5.69 24.24
C PHE A 675 -8.14 4.97 23.70
N VAL A 676 -8.21 3.66 23.46
CA VAL A 676 -7.11 2.89 22.87
C VAL A 676 -6.76 3.41 21.47
N THR A 677 -7.76 3.63 20.61
CA THR A 677 -7.55 4.17 19.27
C THR A 677 -6.97 5.60 19.30
N THR A 678 -7.34 6.42 20.29
CA THR A 678 -6.71 7.74 20.51
C THR A 678 -5.24 7.62 20.88
N ILE A 679 -4.87 6.71 21.80
CA ILE A 679 -3.47 6.46 22.15
C ILE A 679 -2.69 5.98 20.93
N ILE A 680 -3.27 5.08 20.12
CA ILE A 680 -2.64 4.59 18.89
C ILE A 680 -2.43 5.72 17.87
N ARG A 681 -3.37 6.66 17.71
CA ARG A 681 -3.16 7.85 16.84
C ARG A 681 -2.00 8.72 17.31
N LEU A 682 -1.72 8.80 18.61
CA LEU A 682 -0.55 9.52 19.11
C LEU A 682 0.77 8.86 18.68
N LEU A 683 0.76 7.56 18.36
CA LEU A 683 1.90 6.86 17.75
C LEU A 683 2.15 7.30 16.30
N GLU A 684 1.25 8.02 15.64
CA GLU A 684 1.48 8.61 14.31
C GLU A 684 2.24 9.95 14.38
N SER A 685 2.38 10.53 15.58
CA SER A 685 3.01 11.83 15.76
C SER A 685 4.44 11.88 15.20
N PRO A 686 4.86 12.96 14.52
CA PRO A 686 6.24 13.13 14.07
C PRO A 686 7.22 13.24 15.24
N SER A 687 6.76 13.64 16.43
CA SER A 687 7.58 13.77 17.63
C SER A 687 7.88 12.43 18.28
N THR A 688 9.17 12.06 18.34
CA THR A 688 9.67 10.86 19.04
C THR A 688 9.23 10.80 20.51
N PHE A 689 9.16 11.96 21.18
CA PHE A 689 8.74 12.05 22.59
C PHE A 689 7.24 11.80 22.77
N ILE A 690 6.38 12.29 21.86
CA ILE A 690 4.93 12.03 21.93
C ILE A 690 4.67 10.53 21.73
N ARG A 691 5.33 9.92 20.74
CA ARG A 691 5.22 8.48 20.50
C ARG A 691 5.71 7.66 21.69
N ALA A 692 6.85 8.02 22.28
CA ALA A 692 7.39 7.37 23.47
C ALA A 692 6.43 7.45 24.66
N LYS A 693 5.87 8.63 24.96
CA LYS A 693 4.87 8.81 26.03
C LYS A 693 3.58 8.06 25.74
N ALA A 694 3.13 7.99 24.49
CA ALA A 694 1.96 7.20 24.10
C ALA A 694 2.18 5.70 24.35
N PHE A 695 3.37 5.16 24.09
CA PHE A 695 3.71 3.78 24.47
C PHE A 695 3.68 3.55 25.99
N LEU A 696 4.12 4.52 26.80
CA LEU A 696 4.04 4.42 28.27
C LEU A 696 2.60 4.48 28.80
N VAL A 697 1.77 5.36 28.21
CA VAL A 697 0.33 5.41 28.55
C VAL A 697 -0.32 4.09 28.20
N LEU A 698 -0.01 3.54 27.02
CA LEU A 698 -0.52 2.24 26.60
C LEU A 698 -0.07 1.13 27.56
N LEU A 699 1.20 1.09 27.95
CA LEU A 699 1.72 0.15 28.95
C LEU A 699 0.91 0.21 30.25
N GLN A 700 0.64 1.40 30.77
CA GLN A 700 -0.14 1.57 31.99
C GLN A 700 -1.60 1.08 31.85
N VAL A 701 -2.18 1.23 30.66
CA VAL A 701 -3.52 0.71 30.37
C VAL A 701 -3.53 -0.81 30.36
N LEU A 702 -2.54 -1.42 29.69
CA LEU A 702 -2.42 -2.88 29.58
C LEU A 702 -2.17 -3.54 30.94
N ILE A 703 -1.38 -2.91 31.81
CA ILE A 703 -1.15 -3.39 33.19
C ILE A 703 -2.45 -3.54 33.96
N ASN A 704 -3.42 -2.63 33.75
CA ASN A 704 -4.67 -2.62 34.50
C ASN A 704 -5.79 -3.41 33.82
N ASN A 705 -5.71 -3.62 32.50
CA ASN A 705 -6.72 -4.36 31.75
C ASN A 705 -6.12 -5.09 30.54
N ARG A 706 -6.02 -6.41 30.65
CA ARG A 706 -5.50 -7.30 29.59
C ARG A 706 -6.36 -7.30 28.32
N GLU A 707 -7.68 -7.09 28.42
CA GLU A 707 -8.57 -7.06 27.25
C GLU A 707 -8.25 -5.89 26.32
N MET A 708 -7.63 -4.82 26.85
CA MET A 708 -7.16 -3.69 26.04
C MET A 708 -6.07 -4.08 25.06
N LEU A 709 -5.35 -5.19 25.32
CA LEU A 709 -4.34 -5.69 24.40
C LEU A 709 -4.99 -6.14 23.08
N LEU A 710 -6.14 -6.82 23.13
CA LEU A 710 -6.89 -7.22 21.93
C LEU A 710 -7.27 -5.99 21.10
N LEU A 711 -7.89 -5.00 21.74
CA LEU A 711 -8.30 -3.75 21.07
C LEU A 711 -7.09 -3.01 20.48
N SER A 712 -5.95 -3.01 21.19
CA SER A 712 -4.71 -2.38 20.72
C SER A 712 -4.14 -3.11 19.50
N CYS A 713 -4.15 -4.44 19.50
CA CYS A 713 -3.69 -5.25 18.38
C CYS A 713 -4.58 -5.05 17.14
N GLN A 714 -5.91 -5.04 17.33
CA GLN A 714 -6.88 -4.72 16.27
C GLN A 714 -6.69 -3.31 15.72
N ALA A 715 -6.29 -2.36 16.56
CA ALA A 715 -5.90 -1.00 16.17
C ALA A 715 -4.46 -0.91 15.60
N ARG A 716 -3.86 -2.00 15.11
CA ARG A 716 -2.55 -2.01 14.42
C ARG A 716 -1.35 -1.64 15.32
N LEU A 717 -1.42 -1.82 16.64
CA LEU A 717 -0.30 -1.59 17.56
C LEU A 717 1.03 -2.20 17.06
N MET A 718 0.99 -3.42 16.55
CA MET A 718 2.19 -4.14 16.08
C MET A 718 2.97 -3.36 15.02
N MET A 719 2.26 -2.72 14.08
CA MET A 719 2.88 -1.92 13.02
C MET A 719 3.68 -0.73 13.58
N TYR A 720 3.16 -0.05 14.60
CA TYR A 720 3.86 1.07 15.23
C TYR A 720 5.06 0.61 16.07
N VAL A 721 4.92 -0.51 16.78
CA VAL A 721 6.02 -1.12 17.53
C VAL A 721 7.16 -1.51 16.59
N GLU A 722 6.86 -2.14 15.46
CA GLU A 722 7.86 -2.53 14.45
C GLU A 722 8.53 -1.32 13.81
N ARG A 723 7.76 -0.30 13.42
CA ARG A 723 8.28 0.93 12.81
C ARG A 723 9.28 1.64 13.72
N ASP A 724 8.94 1.80 15.00
CA ASP A 724 9.80 2.51 15.95
C ASP A 724 10.93 1.63 16.51
N SER A 725 10.80 0.29 16.48
CA SER A 725 11.89 -0.64 16.80
C SER A 725 12.97 -0.68 15.72
N ARG A 726 12.63 -0.60 14.42
CA ARG A 726 13.63 -0.54 13.34
C ARG A 726 14.49 0.73 13.38
N LYS A 727 13.94 1.85 13.86
CA LYS A 727 14.61 3.15 13.94
C LYS A 727 15.57 3.30 15.12
N THR A 728 15.52 2.39 16.10
CA THR A 728 16.40 2.40 17.27
C THR A 728 17.64 1.50 17.11
N MET A 729 17.77 0.80 15.97
CA MET A 729 18.99 0.04 15.63
C MET A 729 20.19 0.97 15.42
N PRO A 730 21.41 0.59 15.84
CA PRO A 730 22.56 1.50 15.91
C PRO A 730 23.11 1.84 14.52
N GLY A 731 22.62 2.95 13.95
CA GLY A 731 23.18 3.68 12.83
C GLY A 731 23.43 5.13 13.24
N LYS A 732 24.53 5.73 12.75
CA LYS A 732 25.15 6.99 13.19
C LYS A 732 24.17 8.15 13.43
N GLU A 733 24.46 8.92 14.50
CA GLU A 733 23.76 10.09 15.07
C GLU A 733 22.63 9.80 16.08
N GLN A 734 23.04 9.51 17.33
CA GLN A 734 22.13 9.46 18.49
C GLN A 734 21.57 10.85 18.82
N GLN A 735 20.38 11.15 18.31
CA GLN A 735 19.51 12.15 18.92
C GLN A 735 18.96 11.60 20.24
N VAL A 736 19.04 12.37 21.33
CA VAL A 736 18.55 12.03 22.68
C VAL A 736 17.11 11.48 22.69
N GLY A 737 16.26 11.93 21.75
CA GLY A 737 14.88 11.45 21.60
C GLY A 737 14.74 10.00 21.09
N SER A 738 15.76 9.44 20.41
CA SER A 738 15.73 8.04 19.92
C SER A 738 16.00 7.05 21.05
N GLU A 739 16.92 7.36 21.97
CA GLU A 739 17.22 6.51 23.13
C GLU A 739 16.03 6.44 24.11
N TYR A 740 15.36 7.57 24.35
CA TYR A 740 14.16 7.64 25.19
C TYR A 740 13.00 6.81 24.61
N LEU A 741 12.75 6.92 23.31
CA LEU A 741 11.75 6.12 22.60
C LEU A 741 12.06 4.62 22.71
N SER A 742 13.33 4.21 22.53
CA SER A 742 13.75 2.82 22.70
C SER A 742 13.43 2.28 24.08
N LYS A 743 13.81 3.01 25.15
CA LYS A 743 13.55 2.59 26.54
C LYS A 743 12.06 2.42 26.85
N CYS A 744 11.22 3.31 26.33
CA CYS A 744 9.76 3.23 26.50
C CYS A 744 9.16 2.03 25.76
N LEU A 745 9.65 1.79 24.54
CA LEU A 745 9.21 0.69 23.69
C LEU A 745 9.62 -0.67 24.28
N ASP A 746 10.86 -0.80 24.78
CA ASP A 746 11.38 -2.02 25.40
C ASP A 746 10.54 -2.46 26.61
N LEU A 747 10.09 -1.50 27.43
CA LEU A 747 9.21 -1.79 28.58
C LEU A 747 7.83 -2.31 28.15
N LEU A 748 7.24 -1.73 27.10
CA LEU A 748 5.98 -2.20 26.54
C LEU A 748 6.12 -3.62 25.98
N ILE A 749 7.18 -3.86 25.21
CA ILE A 749 7.46 -5.18 24.62
C ILE A 749 7.61 -6.22 25.73
N TYR A 750 8.43 -5.93 26.75
CA TYR A 750 8.66 -6.81 27.88
C TYR A 750 7.36 -7.19 28.60
N HIS A 751 6.48 -6.21 28.87
CA HIS A 751 5.20 -6.48 29.53
C HIS A 751 4.29 -7.37 28.68
N ILE A 752 4.13 -7.08 27.38
CA ILE A 752 3.29 -7.86 26.48
C ILE A 752 3.77 -9.31 26.36
N VAL A 753 5.09 -9.53 26.23
CA VAL A 753 5.68 -10.89 26.18
C VAL A 753 5.37 -11.66 27.47
N ARG A 754 5.42 -11.00 28.63
CA ARG A 754 5.16 -11.63 29.93
C ARG A 754 3.69 -11.99 30.17
N GLU A 755 2.75 -11.23 29.61
CA GLU A 755 1.31 -11.49 29.78
C GLU A 755 0.80 -12.64 28.89
N LEU A 756 1.47 -12.93 27.76
CA LEU A 756 1.00 -13.92 26.79
C LEU A 756 0.85 -15.36 27.35
N PRO A 757 1.80 -15.92 28.12
CA PRO A 757 1.61 -17.25 28.73
C PRO A 757 0.36 -17.32 29.61
N GLY A 758 0.00 -16.22 30.29
CA GLY A 758 -1.23 -16.11 31.06
C GLY A 758 -2.48 -16.17 30.19
N ILE A 759 -2.49 -15.44 29.07
CA ILE A 759 -3.60 -15.45 28.10
C ILE A 759 -3.81 -16.86 27.53
N LEU A 760 -2.74 -17.52 27.08
CA LEU A 760 -2.82 -18.87 26.53
C LEU A 760 -3.24 -19.89 27.60
N GLY A 761 -2.75 -19.74 28.83
CA GLY A 761 -3.15 -20.57 29.98
C GLY A 761 -4.63 -20.44 30.33
N ASP A 762 -5.18 -19.23 30.30
CA ASP A 762 -6.60 -18.97 30.55
C ASP A 762 -7.50 -19.62 29.47
N ILE A 763 -7.09 -19.53 28.20
CA ILE A 763 -7.76 -20.19 27.07
C ILE A 763 -7.74 -21.71 27.24
N LEU A 764 -6.57 -22.30 27.50
CA LEU A 764 -6.40 -23.74 27.68
C LEU A 764 -7.18 -24.26 28.89
N SER A 765 -7.19 -23.53 30.01
CA SER A 765 -7.97 -23.87 31.20
C SER A 765 -9.47 -23.88 30.90
N ALA A 766 -9.97 -22.85 30.19
CA ALA A 766 -11.37 -22.77 29.78
C ALA A 766 -11.78 -23.93 28.86
N LEU A 767 -10.93 -24.31 27.89
CA LEU A 767 -11.16 -25.44 26.99
C LEU A 767 -11.07 -26.80 27.71
N THR A 768 -10.11 -26.97 28.61
CA THR A 768 -9.95 -28.19 29.41
C THR A 768 -11.19 -28.49 30.25
N ASN A 769 -11.83 -27.45 30.79
CA ASN A 769 -13.05 -27.59 31.60
C ASN A 769 -14.27 -28.13 30.81
N VAL A 770 -14.25 -28.02 29.48
CA VAL A 770 -15.34 -28.46 28.60
C VAL A 770 -14.98 -29.67 27.73
N SER A 771 -13.73 -30.15 27.81
CA SER A 771 -13.25 -31.32 27.06
C SER A 771 -14.15 -32.55 27.25
N GLY A 772 -14.54 -33.19 26.14
CA GLY A 772 -15.36 -34.39 26.11
C GLY A 772 -16.83 -34.19 26.52
N ARG A 773 -17.28 -32.93 26.64
CA ARG A 773 -18.66 -32.60 27.02
C ARG A 773 -19.43 -32.04 25.83
N LYS A 774 -20.64 -32.58 25.62
CA LYS A 774 -21.61 -32.06 24.62
C LYS A 774 -22.45 -30.88 25.13
N HIS A 775 -22.44 -30.63 26.44
CA HIS A 775 -23.28 -29.64 27.11
C HIS A 775 -22.50 -28.89 28.22
N PRO A 776 -21.79 -27.80 27.88
CA PRO A 776 -21.13 -26.95 28.88
C PRO A 776 -22.14 -26.27 29.83
N SER A 777 -21.79 -26.14 31.11
CA SER A 777 -22.63 -25.40 32.07
C SER A 777 -22.65 -23.89 31.78
N THR A 778 -23.60 -23.15 32.35
CA THR A 778 -23.68 -21.69 32.19
C THR A 778 -22.41 -20.96 32.67
N VAL A 779 -21.76 -21.47 33.72
CA VAL A 779 -20.49 -20.93 34.24
C VAL A 779 -19.36 -21.18 33.24
N GLN A 780 -19.29 -22.38 32.67
CA GLN A 780 -18.29 -22.74 31.67
C GLN A 780 -18.48 -21.95 30.38
N ALA A 781 -19.72 -21.79 29.91
CA ALA A 781 -20.03 -20.97 28.74
C ALA A 781 -19.66 -19.50 28.95
N LYS A 782 -19.87 -18.96 30.16
CA LYS A 782 -19.42 -17.59 30.49
C LYS A 782 -17.90 -17.48 30.46
N GLN A 783 -17.18 -18.45 31.02
CA GLN A 783 -15.71 -18.46 30.99
C GLN A 783 -15.17 -18.52 29.54
N LEU A 784 -15.72 -19.38 28.69
CA LEU A 784 -15.33 -19.47 27.28
C LEU A 784 -15.56 -18.14 26.52
N LYS A 785 -16.70 -17.47 26.75
CA LYS A 785 -17.00 -16.17 26.14
C LYS A 785 -16.04 -15.05 26.55
N MET A 786 -15.38 -15.17 27.71
CA MET A 786 -14.38 -14.21 28.16
C MET A 786 -12.99 -14.52 27.62
N CYS A 787 -12.57 -15.79 27.63
CA CYS A 787 -11.19 -16.17 27.31
C CYS A 787 -10.93 -16.31 25.81
N LEU A 788 -11.83 -16.96 25.06
CA LEU A 788 -11.60 -17.30 23.65
C LEU A 788 -11.41 -16.09 22.71
N PRO A 789 -12.10 -14.94 22.92
CA PRO A 789 -11.85 -13.74 22.11
C PRO A 789 -10.43 -13.18 22.20
N MET A 790 -9.60 -13.64 23.16
CA MET A 790 -8.19 -13.24 23.25
C MET A 790 -7.28 -14.00 22.27
N MET A 791 -7.74 -15.08 21.63
CA MET A 791 -6.90 -15.86 20.69
C MET A 791 -6.27 -15.01 19.55
N PRO A 792 -6.94 -14.02 18.95
CA PRO A 792 -6.32 -13.14 17.95
C PRO A 792 -5.13 -12.34 18.44
N VAL A 793 -4.98 -12.10 19.76
CA VAL A 793 -3.77 -11.48 20.33
C VAL A 793 -2.55 -12.37 20.06
N VAL A 794 -2.69 -13.68 20.20
CA VAL A 794 -1.61 -14.64 19.93
C VAL A 794 -1.19 -14.55 18.47
N LEU A 795 -2.15 -14.53 17.55
CA LEU A 795 -1.90 -14.34 16.11
C LEU A 795 -1.12 -13.05 15.84
N HIS A 796 -1.62 -11.91 16.33
CA HIS A 796 -0.98 -10.61 16.12
C HIS A 796 0.46 -10.56 16.63
N LEU A 797 0.73 -11.14 17.80
CA LEU A 797 2.08 -11.17 18.37
C LEU A 797 3.03 -12.10 17.59
N VAL A 798 2.55 -13.27 17.16
CA VAL A 798 3.35 -14.21 16.35
C VAL A 798 3.63 -13.63 14.95
N THR A 799 2.71 -12.85 14.38
CA THR A 799 2.95 -12.18 13.09
C THR A 799 3.95 -11.01 13.17
N SER A 800 4.22 -10.47 14.36
CA SER A 800 5.18 -9.38 14.55
C SER A 800 6.62 -9.90 14.62
N GLN A 801 7.52 -9.30 13.83
CA GLN A 801 8.94 -9.67 13.82
C GLN A 801 9.66 -9.30 15.13
N VAL A 802 9.12 -8.34 15.89
CA VAL A 802 9.68 -7.88 17.17
C VAL A 802 9.31 -8.85 18.30
N PHE A 803 8.06 -9.32 18.31
CA PHE A 803 7.54 -10.19 19.36
C PHE A 803 7.83 -11.67 19.12
N ARG A 804 7.75 -12.16 17.88
CA ARG A 804 7.89 -13.57 17.52
C ARG A 804 9.11 -14.28 18.15
N PRO A 805 10.35 -13.74 18.07
CA PRO A 805 11.53 -14.42 18.61
C PRO A 805 11.48 -14.59 20.14
N HIS A 806 10.74 -13.73 20.84
CA HIS A 806 10.61 -13.73 22.30
C HIS A 806 9.48 -14.64 22.80
N ILE A 807 8.56 -15.02 21.91
CA ILE A 807 7.30 -15.71 22.25
C ILE A 807 7.31 -17.17 21.84
N VAL A 808 7.84 -17.48 20.63
CA VAL A 808 7.86 -18.85 20.09
C VAL A 808 8.94 -19.66 20.80
N THR A 809 8.61 -20.10 22.01
CA THR A 809 9.45 -20.91 22.90
C THR A 809 8.97 -22.37 22.90
N LYS A 810 9.77 -23.27 23.47
CA LYS A 810 9.39 -24.67 23.69
C LYS A 810 8.05 -24.81 24.44
N GLU A 811 7.85 -24.01 25.49
CA GLU A 811 6.62 -24.04 26.29
C GLU A 811 5.41 -23.53 25.48
N PHE A 812 5.59 -22.47 24.69
CA PHE A 812 4.56 -21.98 23.78
C PHE A 812 4.13 -23.07 22.80
N LEU A 813 5.07 -23.73 22.11
CA LEU A 813 4.77 -24.79 21.14
C LEU A 813 4.10 -26.02 21.77
N PHE A 814 4.49 -26.39 22.99
CA PHE A 814 3.83 -27.46 23.74
C PHE A 814 2.37 -27.11 24.06
N ASN A 815 2.13 -25.92 24.63
CA ASN A 815 0.79 -25.42 24.91
C ASN A 815 -0.06 -25.28 23.63
N TYR A 816 0.59 -24.93 22.51
CA TYR A 816 -0.04 -24.87 21.20
C TYR A 816 -0.46 -26.24 20.67
N GLY A 817 0.35 -27.27 20.90
CA GLY A 817 -0.01 -28.66 20.59
C GLY A 817 -1.27 -29.12 21.33
N ILE A 818 -1.39 -28.77 22.61
CA ILE A 818 -2.61 -29.01 23.40
C ILE A 818 -3.81 -28.27 22.79
N LEU A 819 -3.63 -27.04 22.32
CA LEU A 819 -4.69 -26.28 21.66
C LEU A 819 -5.17 -26.95 20.37
N LEU A 820 -4.26 -27.47 19.54
CA LEU A 820 -4.60 -28.23 18.33
C LEU A 820 -5.32 -29.56 18.66
N GLU A 821 -4.94 -30.21 19.75
CA GLU A 821 -5.62 -31.42 20.24
C GLU A 821 -7.07 -31.14 20.66
N PHE A 822 -7.36 -29.94 21.20
CA PHE A 822 -8.74 -29.51 21.43
C PHE A 822 -9.52 -29.33 20.12
N ILE A 823 -8.90 -28.76 19.09
CA ILE A 823 -9.53 -28.62 17.77
C ILE A 823 -9.87 -30.00 17.19
N ARG A 824 -8.96 -30.98 17.36
CA ARG A 824 -9.23 -32.39 16.99
C ARG A 824 -10.45 -32.96 17.71
N SER A 825 -10.61 -32.71 19.01
CA SER A 825 -11.77 -33.16 19.80
C SER A 825 -13.08 -32.47 19.38
N ILE A 826 -13.00 -31.23 18.88
CA ILE A 826 -14.16 -30.51 18.32
C ILE A 826 -14.56 -31.13 16.98
N ASP A 827 -13.58 -31.42 16.11
CA ASP A 827 -13.81 -32.06 14.81
C ASP A 827 -14.39 -33.48 14.93
N SER A 828 -13.93 -34.28 15.89
CA SER A 828 -14.48 -35.61 16.15
C SER A 828 -15.88 -35.58 16.80
N GLY A 829 -16.38 -34.40 17.19
CA GLY A 829 -17.67 -34.22 17.85
C GLY A 829 -17.71 -34.69 19.32
N GLU A 830 -16.55 -34.96 19.92
CA GLU A 830 -16.40 -35.26 21.35
C GLU A 830 -16.74 -34.04 22.20
N THR A 831 -16.32 -32.85 21.76
CA THR A 831 -16.53 -31.57 22.45
C THR A 831 -17.40 -30.65 21.58
N ASN A 832 -18.54 -30.17 22.09
CA ASN A 832 -19.41 -29.24 21.34
C ASN A 832 -19.38 -27.82 21.94
N LEU A 833 -18.65 -26.91 21.28
CA LEU A 833 -18.57 -25.50 21.67
C LEU A 833 -19.75 -24.67 21.14
N ASP A 834 -20.34 -25.05 20.01
CA ASP A 834 -21.36 -24.26 19.31
C ASP A 834 -22.56 -23.93 20.22
N ARG A 835 -22.95 -24.88 21.08
CA ARG A 835 -24.04 -24.67 22.05
C ARG A 835 -23.72 -23.67 23.16
N ALA A 836 -22.44 -23.44 23.47
CA ALA A 836 -22.02 -22.54 24.54
C ALA A 836 -21.70 -21.13 24.03
N ILE A 837 -20.97 -21.02 22.91
CA ILE A 837 -20.46 -19.75 22.39
C ILE A 837 -21.03 -19.35 21.02
N GLY A 838 -21.73 -20.27 20.34
CA GLY A 838 -22.22 -20.08 18.97
C GLY A 838 -21.24 -20.63 17.93
N GLN A 839 -21.78 -21.15 16.82
CA GLN A 839 -20.99 -21.76 15.73
C GLN A 839 -19.93 -20.81 15.16
N ALA A 840 -20.29 -19.54 14.91
CA ALA A 840 -19.37 -18.55 14.38
C ALA A 840 -18.14 -18.30 15.29
N ALA A 841 -18.31 -18.32 16.62
CA ALA A 841 -17.21 -18.12 17.56
C ALA A 841 -16.30 -19.37 17.66
N SER A 842 -16.88 -20.56 17.49
CA SER A 842 -16.16 -21.83 17.41
C SER A 842 -15.31 -21.91 16.14
N GLU A 843 -15.89 -21.57 14.99
CA GLU A 843 -15.19 -21.49 13.70
C GLU A 843 -14.07 -20.46 13.71
N GLU A 844 -14.31 -19.26 14.28
CA GLU A 844 -13.29 -18.20 14.38
C GLU A 844 -12.12 -18.61 15.27
N LEU A 845 -12.37 -19.34 16.39
CA LEU A 845 -11.30 -19.89 17.23
C LEU A 845 -10.41 -20.84 16.42
N ILE A 846 -11.02 -21.79 15.72
CA ILE A 846 -10.30 -22.81 14.94
C ILE A 846 -9.48 -22.13 13.84
N LYS A 847 -10.11 -21.22 13.08
CA LYS A 847 -9.45 -20.44 12.02
C LYS A 847 -8.27 -19.63 12.56
N THR A 848 -8.46 -18.91 13.66
CA THR A 848 -7.40 -18.08 14.27
C THR A 848 -6.24 -18.95 14.76
N THR A 849 -6.51 -20.13 15.33
CA THR A 849 -5.48 -21.09 15.73
C THR A 849 -4.74 -21.67 14.51
N LEU A 850 -5.40 -22.01 13.42
CA LEU A 850 -4.68 -22.51 12.25
C LEU A 850 -3.81 -21.41 11.61
N LEU A 851 -4.33 -20.18 11.48
CA LEU A 851 -3.59 -19.02 10.97
C LEU A 851 -2.40 -18.64 11.86
N THR A 852 -2.54 -18.77 13.18
CA THR A 852 -1.45 -18.46 14.11
C THR A 852 -0.30 -19.44 13.95
N PHE A 853 -0.58 -20.72 13.68
CA PHE A 853 0.48 -21.68 13.41
C PHE A 853 1.09 -21.50 12.02
N GLU A 854 0.30 -21.13 11.00
CA GLU A 854 0.80 -20.72 9.68
C GLU A 854 1.83 -19.58 9.81
N ALA A 855 1.53 -18.57 10.64
CA ALA A 855 2.48 -17.49 10.90
C ALA A 855 3.76 -17.96 11.62
N VAL A 856 3.74 -19.10 12.31
CA VAL A 856 4.96 -19.74 12.87
C VAL A 856 5.72 -20.51 11.77
N THR A 857 5.04 -21.21 10.85
CA THR A 857 5.68 -21.99 9.78
C THR A 857 6.46 -21.13 8.80
N GLU A 858 6.07 -19.87 8.61
CA GLU A 858 6.81 -18.88 7.83
C GLU A 858 8.22 -18.54 8.38
N HIS A 859 8.56 -18.98 9.61
CA HIS A 859 9.84 -18.67 10.26
C HIS A 859 10.57 -19.94 10.74
N PRO A 860 11.24 -20.67 9.81
CA PRO A 860 11.72 -22.03 10.08
C PRO A 860 12.76 -22.16 11.21
N SER A 861 13.58 -21.13 11.42
CA SER A 861 14.64 -21.14 12.43
C SER A 861 14.12 -21.36 13.86
N LEU A 862 12.94 -20.84 14.17
CA LEU A 862 12.31 -20.96 15.49
C LEU A 862 11.73 -22.36 15.71
N LEU A 863 11.13 -22.96 14.67
CA LEU A 863 10.63 -24.33 14.71
C LEU A 863 11.79 -25.34 14.84
N MET A 864 12.90 -25.11 14.12
CA MET A 864 14.06 -26.00 14.17
C MET A 864 14.76 -26.01 15.52
N THR A 865 14.76 -24.88 16.22
CA THR A 865 15.29 -24.79 17.60
C THR A 865 14.52 -25.69 18.59
N HIS A 866 13.25 -25.99 18.30
CA HIS A 866 12.36 -26.77 19.18
C HIS A 866 11.73 -27.99 18.49
N ARG A 867 12.46 -28.55 17.52
CA ARG A 867 12.01 -29.63 16.63
C ARG A 867 11.26 -30.77 17.33
N LEU A 868 11.83 -31.35 18.39
CA LEU A 868 11.22 -32.49 19.09
C LEU A 868 9.82 -32.17 19.63
N THR A 869 9.58 -30.93 20.07
CA THR A 869 8.27 -30.51 20.57
C THR A 869 7.25 -30.38 19.43
N VAL A 870 7.69 -29.95 18.26
CA VAL A 870 6.85 -29.91 17.05
C VAL A 870 6.47 -31.32 16.61
N GLU A 871 7.43 -32.24 16.57
CA GLU A 871 7.18 -33.65 16.23
C GLU A 871 6.25 -34.36 17.23
N ASP A 872 6.40 -34.10 18.53
CA ASP A 872 5.63 -34.78 19.56
C ASP A 872 4.23 -34.16 19.80
N SER A 873 4.10 -32.83 19.69
CA SER A 873 2.90 -32.11 20.16
C SER A 873 2.07 -31.49 19.03
N ILE A 874 2.66 -31.18 17.87
CA ILE A 874 1.97 -30.45 16.79
C ILE A 874 1.57 -31.41 15.64
N LEU A 875 2.53 -32.19 15.13
CA LEU A 875 2.33 -33.01 13.93
C LEU A 875 1.22 -34.07 14.07
N PRO A 876 1.07 -34.78 15.21
CA PRO A 876 -0.02 -35.75 15.37
C PRO A 876 -1.41 -35.12 15.21
N SER A 877 -1.60 -33.93 15.77
CA SER A 877 -2.88 -33.21 15.70
C SER A 877 -3.18 -32.75 14.28
N LEU A 878 -2.17 -32.22 13.56
CA LEU A 878 -2.33 -31.82 12.15
C LEU A 878 -2.65 -33.02 11.24
N VAL A 879 -2.00 -34.17 11.44
CA VAL A 879 -2.29 -35.40 10.69
C VAL A 879 -3.71 -35.91 10.96
N SER A 880 -4.18 -35.82 12.20
CA SER A 880 -5.59 -36.14 12.48
C SER A 880 -6.54 -35.18 11.77
N LEU A 881 -6.27 -33.86 11.78
CA LEU A 881 -7.14 -32.86 11.15
C LEU A 881 -7.13 -32.91 9.62
N ALA A 882 -6.09 -33.48 9.01
CA ALA A 882 -6.08 -33.78 7.57
C ALA A 882 -7.21 -34.77 7.16
N HIS A 883 -7.79 -35.49 8.11
CA HIS A 883 -8.93 -36.39 7.90
C HIS A 883 -10.29 -35.75 8.26
N SER A 884 -10.32 -34.45 8.57
CA SER A 884 -11.55 -33.75 8.97
C SER A 884 -12.62 -33.81 7.88
N GLN A 885 -13.88 -33.94 8.29
CA GLN A 885 -15.03 -33.81 7.39
C GLN A 885 -15.16 -32.37 6.86
N ASN A 886 -14.65 -31.39 7.60
CA ASN A 886 -14.61 -30.01 7.17
C ASN A 886 -13.52 -29.81 6.11
N VAL A 887 -13.93 -29.44 4.89
CA VAL A 887 -13.04 -29.24 3.74
C VAL A 887 -11.99 -28.15 4.02
N GLU A 888 -12.37 -27.06 4.71
CA GLU A 888 -11.45 -25.97 5.03
C GLU A 888 -10.38 -26.40 6.03
N TRP A 889 -10.76 -27.15 7.07
CA TRP A 889 -9.82 -27.60 8.10
C TRP A 889 -8.85 -28.62 7.55
N ARG A 890 -9.34 -29.55 6.74
CA ARG A 890 -8.51 -30.50 6.00
C ARG A 890 -7.54 -29.79 5.07
N LEU A 891 -8.01 -28.78 4.33
CA LEU A 891 -7.16 -27.97 3.45
C LEU A 891 -6.04 -27.26 4.21
N PHE A 892 -6.38 -26.51 5.26
CA PHE A 892 -5.40 -25.81 6.10
C PHE A 892 -4.41 -26.78 6.74
N SER A 893 -4.89 -27.92 7.25
CA SER A 893 -4.03 -28.93 7.90
C SER A 893 -3.05 -29.55 6.92
N LEU A 894 -3.50 -29.92 5.71
CA LEU A 894 -2.62 -30.46 4.67
C LEU A 894 -1.57 -29.44 4.20
N ARG A 895 -1.96 -28.16 4.10
CA ARG A 895 -1.01 -27.08 3.81
C ARG A 895 0.07 -26.97 4.88
N LEU A 896 -0.35 -26.85 6.15
CA LEU A 896 0.57 -26.75 7.29
C LEU A 896 1.46 -27.99 7.42
N LEU A 897 0.93 -29.19 7.17
CA LEU A 897 1.71 -30.43 7.13
C LEU A 897 2.76 -30.40 6.01
N SER A 898 2.40 -29.97 4.80
CA SER A 898 3.34 -29.89 3.68
C SER A 898 4.50 -28.92 3.97
N GLU A 899 4.20 -27.76 4.54
CA GLU A 899 5.20 -26.74 4.90
C GLU A 899 6.08 -27.22 6.06
N THR A 900 5.49 -27.69 7.17
CA THR A 900 6.26 -28.19 8.33
C THR A 900 7.12 -29.39 8.00
N THR A 901 6.62 -30.34 7.21
CA THR A 901 7.37 -31.53 6.80
C THR A 901 8.55 -31.15 5.91
N SER A 902 8.36 -30.24 4.94
CA SER A 902 9.45 -29.74 4.09
C SER A 902 10.56 -29.07 4.93
N LEU A 903 10.18 -28.26 5.93
CA LEU A 903 11.14 -27.60 6.81
C LEU A 903 11.93 -28.60 7.69
N LEU A 904 11.24 -29.58 8.27
CA LEU A 904 11.87 -30.60 9.12
C LEU A 904 12.87 -31.46 8.34
N LEU A 905 12.54 -31.82 7.09
CA LEU A 905 13.42 -32.60 6.21
C LEU A 905 14.64 -31.78 5.72
N ASN A 906 14.50 -30.48 5.50
CA ASN A 906 15.60 -29.61 5.01
C ASN A 906 16.72 -29.41 6.05
N HIS A 907 16.40 -29.32 7.34
CA HIS A 907 17.40 -29.10 8.39
C HIS A 907 18.29 -30.35 8.63
N GLU A 908 17.80 -31.54 8.31
CA GLU A 908 18.57 -32.78 8.50
C GLU A 908 19.65 -32.99 7.44
N VAL A 909 19.43 -32.61 6.18
CA VAL A 909 20.47 -32.66 5.13
C VAL A 909 21.71 -31.85 5.56
N MET A 910 21.49 -30.71 6.22
CA MET A 910 22.55 -29.85 6.78
C MET A 910 23.20 -30.43 8.05
N ALA A 911 22.53 -31.36 8.75
CA ALA A 911 23.02 -32.02 9.96
C ALA A 911 23.75 -33.35 9.63
N GLU A 912 23.34 -34.05 8.57
CA GLU A 912 24.05 -35.22 8.01
C GLU A 912 25.45 -34.83 7.51
N GLU A 913 25.61 -33.64 6.94
CA GLU A 913 26.93 -33.06 6.62
C GLU A 913 27.81 -32.80 7.87
N LYS A 914 27.20 -32.72 9.07
CA LYS A 914 27.87 -32.46 10.35
C LYS A 914 28.03 -33.67 11.27
N GLY A 915 27.55 -34.86 10.86
CA GLY A 915 27.83 -36.12 11.55
C GLY A 915 27.13 -36.34 12.90
N GLU A 916 25.97 -35.72 13.16
CA GLU A 916 25.13 -36.03 14.33
C GLU A 916 24.09 -37.12 13.97
N GLY A 917 23.93 -38.11 14.85
CA GLY A 917 23.29 -39.41 14.55
C GLY A 917 21.80 -39.37 14.17
N LEU A 918 21.48 -40.08 13.07
CA LEU A 918 20.14 -40.39 12.55
C LEU A 918 19.31 -41.23 13.53
N ASN A 919 18.19 -40.70 14.02
CA ASN A 919 17.05 -41.54 14.46
C ASN A 919 15.68 -40.84 14.38
N SER A 920 15.65 -39.52 14.11
CA SER A 920 14.46 -38.66 14.11
C SER A 920 13.55 -38.84 12.88
N ASN A 921 14.10 -39.25 11.72
CA ASN A 921 13.29 -39.56 10.53
C ASN A 921 12.27 -40.68 10.76
N SER A 922 12.53 -41.62 11.68
CA SER A 922 11.66 -42.78 11.89
C SER A 922 10.26 -42.40 12.36
N LYS A 923 10.12 -41.37 13.21
CA LYS A 923 8.84 -41.05 13.85
C LYS A 923 7.92 -40.19 12.97
N LEU A 924 8.48 -39.19 12.28
CA LEU A 924 7.73 -38.39 11.30
C LEU A 924 7.27 -39.27 10.13
N LEU A 925 8.19 -40.06 9.57
CA LEU A 925 7.87 -40.96 8.47
C LEU A 925 6.91 -42.07 8.92
N SER A 926 7.04 -42.63 10.14
CA SER A 926 6.06 -43.59 10.66
C SER A 926 4.68 -42.96 10.83
N LEU A 927 4.60 -41.72 11.34
CA LEU A 927 3.32 -41.06 11.58
C LEU A 927 2.59 -40.76 10.26
N ILE A 928 3.30 -40.27 9.25
CA ILE A 928 2.75 -40.06 7.91
C ILE A 928 2.37 -41.39 7.25
N ARG A 929 3.25 -42.39 7.31
CA ARG A 929 3.03 -43.71 6.70
C ARG A 929 1.86 -44.46 7.32
N ASP A 930 1.81 -44.51 8.65
CA ASP A 930 0.86 -45.36 9.37
C ASP A 930 -0.50 -44.67 9.52
N SER A 931 -0.55 -43.33 9.56
CA SER A 931 -1.80 -42.59 9.84
C SER A 931 -2.38 -41.83 8.64
N LEU A 932 -1.55 -41.31 7.72
CA LEU A 932 -2.01 -40.42 6.65
C LEU A 932 -2.08 -41.11 5.28
N LEU A 933 -1.02 -41.83 4.88
CA LEU A 933 -0.94 -42.49 3.56
C LEU A 933 -2.09 -43.49 3.26
N PRO A 934 -2.65 -44.25 4.22
CA PRO A 934 -3.73 -45.20 3.93
C PRO A 934 -5.02 -44.55 3.38
N GLN A 935 -5.23 -43.25 3.57
CA GLN A 935 -6.41 -42.52 3.08
C GLN A 935 -6.10 -41.54 1.94
N TYR A 936 -4.85 -41.55 1.42
CA TYR A 936 -4.43 -40.62 0.39
C TYR A 936 -5.23 -40.73 -0.90
N GLU A 937 -5.77 -41.91 -1.22
CA GLU A 937 -6.67 -42.09 -2.37
C GLU A 937 -7.87 -41.14 -2.30
N HIS A 938 -8.55 -41.08 -1.16
CA HIS A 938 -9.70 -40.18 -0.97
C HIS A 938 -9.30 -38.70 -1.00
N ILE A 939 -8.10 -38.37 -0.52
CA ILE A 939 -7.58 -36.99 -0.48
C ILE A 939 -7.20 -36.52 -1.89
N LEU A 940 -6.54 -37.36 -2.68
CA LEU A 940 -6.12 -37.03 -4.05
C LEU A 940 -7.30 -36.95 -5.03
N LEU A 941 -8.38 -37.69 -4.79
CA LEU A 941 -9.60 -37.65 -5.60
C LEU A 941 -10.58 -36.53 -5.19
N ALA A 942 -10.29 -35.76 -4.14
CA ALA A 942 -11.07 -34.61 -3.71
C ALA A 942 -11.06 -33.48 -4.77
N PRO A 943 -12.00 -32.52 -4.74
CA PRO A 943 -11.93 -31.33 -5.59
C PRO A 943 -10.76 -30.41 -5.20
N ASP A 944 -10.24 -29.64 -6.16
CA ASP A 944 -9.22 -28.60 -5.91
C ASP A 944 -9.68 -27.60 -4.84
N PRO A 945 -8.76 -27.08 -3.99
CA PRO A 945 -7.29 -27.23 -4.04
C PRO A 945 -6.72 -28.32 -3.10
N VAL A 946 -7.55 -29.23 -2.57
CA VAL A 946 -7.10 -30.25 -1.60
C VAL A 946 -6.00 -31.17 -2.15
N PRO A 947 -6.12 -31.75 -3.38
CA PRO A 947 -5.09 -32.62 -3.94
C PRO A 947 -3.73 -31.93 -4.09
N MET A 948 -3.70 -30.64 -4.43
CA MET A 948 -2.46 -29.87 -4.61
C MET A 948 -1.59 -29.90 -3.35
N TYR A 949 -2.15 -29.66 -2.16
CA TYR A 949 -1.37 -29.65 -0.92
C TYR A 949 -0.95 -31.06 -0.47
N ALA A 950 -1.82 -32.05 -0.70
CA ALA A 950 -1.48 -33.45 -0.47
C ALA A 950 -0.31 -33.91 -1.36
N LEU A 951 -0.31 -33.50 -2.63
CA LEU A 951 0.78 -33.74 -3.58
C LEU A 951 2.05 -33.00 -3.18
N LYS A 952 1.98 -31.75 -2.73
CA LYS A 952 3.15 -31.01 -2.22
C LYS A 952 3.83 -31.73 -1.05
N LEU A 953 3.04 -32.32 -0.16
CA LEU A 953 3.58 -33.15 0.92
C LEU A 953 4.30 -34.39 0.37
N LEU A 954 3.74 -35.08 -0.64
CA LEU A 954 4.41 -36.21 -1.30
C LEU A 954 5.70 -35.79 -2.02
N VAL A 955 5.71 -34.64 -2.71
CA VAL A 955 6.92 -34.09 -3.35
C VAL A 955 8.01 -33.88 -2.29
N ALA A 956 7.69 -33.20 -1.19
CA ALA A 956 8.66 -32.96 -0.11
C ALA A 956 9.22 -34.26 0.50
N LEU A 957 8.38 -35.29 0.67
CA LEU A 957 8.79 -36.60 1.17
C LEU A 957 9.70 -37.35 0.18
N THR A 958 9.34 -37.36 -1.10
CA THR A 958 10.05 -38.12 -2.15
C THR A 958 11.36 -37.46 -2.58
N GLU A 959 11.44 -36.13 -2.57
CA GLU A 959 12.66 -35.38 -2.92
C GLU A 959 13.78 -35.63 -1.92
N ARG A 960 13.45 -35.78 -0.63
CA ARG A 960 14.43 -35.77 0.48
C ARG A 960 14.65 -37.15 1.10
N SER A 961 13.69 -38.06 1.00
CA SER A 961 13.79 -39.42 1.55
C SER A 961 13.49 -40.45 0.45
N PRO A 962 14.52 -41.06 -0.18
CA PRO A 962 14.35 -42.09 -1.19
C PRO A 962 13.57 -43.32 -0.70
N ALA A 963 13.59 -43.58 0.61
CA ALA A 963 12.81 -44.63 1.27
C ALA A 963 11.30 -44.33 1.28
N SER A 964 10.90 -43.06 1.08
CA SER A 964 9.48 -42.70 1.00
C SER A 964 8.84 -43.15 -0.31
N VAL A 965 9.63 -43.31 -1.39
CA VAL A 965 9.14 -43.82 -2.68
C VAL A 965 8.71 -45.29 -2.55
N SER A 966 9.44 -46.10 -1.77
CA SER A 966 9.00 -47.49 -1.49
C SER A 966 7.69 -47.56 -0.71
N PHE A 967 7.37 -46.56 0.12
CA PHE A 967 6.06 -46.53 0.80
C PHE A 967 4.89 -46.25 -0.17
N LEU A 968 5.12 -45.46 -1.22
CA LEU A 968 4.11 -45.24 -2.27
C LEU A 968 3.82 -46.52 -3.06
N GLU A 969 4.84 -47.36 -3.21
CA GLU A 969 4.73 -48.69 -3.81
C GLU A 969 3.94 -49.64 -2.90
N GLU A 970 4.29 -49.72 -1.60
CA GLU A 970 3.61 -50.56 -0.60
C GLU A 970 2.10 -50.28 -0.47
N ILE A 971 1.70 -49.01 -0.65
CA ILE A 971 0.30 -48.56 -0.50
C ILE A 971 -0.44 -48.53 -1.84
N HIS A 972 0.19 -48.95 -2.93
CA HIS A 972 -0.39 -49.00 -4.28
C HIS A 972 -0.98 -47.64 -4.75
N LEU A 973 -0.28 -46.53 -4.49
CA LEU A 973 -0.79 -45.19 -4.81
C LEU A 973 -0.57 -44.76 -6.27
N PHE A 974 0.35 -45.40 -7.00
CA PHE A 974 0.68 -45.04 -8.40
C PHE A 974 -0.52 -45.01 -9.36
N PRO A 975 -1.44 -46.02 -9.35
CA PRO A 975 -2.64 -45.98 -10.20
C PRO A 975 -3.50 -44.73 -9.94
N VAL A 976 -3.63 -44.33 -8.67
CA VAL A 976 -4.38 -43.12 -8.29
C VAL A 976 -3.68 -41.87 -8.80
N ILE A 977 -2.35 -41.79 -8.69
CA ILE A 977 -1.56 -40.66 -9.22
C ILE A 977 -1.79 -40.51 -10.73
N PHE A 978 -1.73 -41.61 -11.50
CA PHE A 978 -2.00 -41.57 -12.94
C PHE A 978 -3.46 -41.22 -13.26
N GLN A 979 -4.42 -41.68 -12.45
CA GLN A 979 -5.81 -41.26 -12.56
C GLN A 979 -6.00 -39.75 -12.34
N VAL A 980 -5.29 -39.17 -11.38
CA VAL A 980 -5.31 -37.71 -11.13
C VAL A 980 -4.66 -36.96 -12.30
N ILE A 981 -3.57 -37.46 -12.88
CA ILE A 981 -2.97 -36.87 -14.09
C ILE A 981 -3.99 -36.80 -15.23
N LEU A 982 -4.74 -37.89 -15.48
CA LEU A 982 -5.80 -37.90 -16.50
C LEU A 982 -6.92 -36.90 -16.19
N ARG A 983 -7.30 -36.75 -14.91
CA ARG A 983 -8.35 -35.81 -14.50
C ARG A 983 -8.00 -34.35 -14.77
N TYR A 984 -6.73 -33.99 -14.68
CA TYR A 984 -6.26 -32.61 -14.82
C TYR A 984 -5.52 -32.35 -16.15
N GLN A 985 -5.61 -33.27 -17.11
CA GLN A 985 -4.90 -33.17 -18.39
C GLN A 985 -5.21 -31.87 -19.15
N ASP A 986 -6.46 -31.40 -19.13
CA ASP A 986 -6.88 -30.18 -19.85
C ASP A 986 -6.34 -28.87 -19.22
N SER A 987 -5.64 -28.97 -18.07
CA SER A 987 -5.09 -27.83 -17.33
C SER A 987 -3.62 -28.07 -16.99
N ILE A 988 -2.79 -28.30 -18.01
CA ILE A 988 -1.35 -28.59 -17.86
C ILE A 988 -0.59 -27.51 -17.07
N LEU A 989 -0.95 -26.24 -17.24
CA LEU A 989 -0.33 -25.11 -16.52
C LEU A 989 -0.90 -24.92 -15.09
N GLY A 990 -1.85 -25.74 -14.67
CA GLY A 990 -2.45 -25.69 -13.33
C GLY A 990 -1.49 -26.17 -12.24
N ASN A 991 -1.57 -25.57 -11.05
CA ASN A 991 -0.69 -25.88 -9.91
C ASN A 991 -0.69 -27.38 -9.53
N THR A 992 -1.84 -28.04 -9.60
CA THR A 992 -1.97 -29.48 -9.31
C THR A 992 -1.16 -30.32 -10.29
N MET A 993 -1.24 -30.04 -11.60
CA MET A 993 -0.47 -30.76 -12.62
C MET A 993 1.04 -30.49 -12.50
N GLN A 994 1.45 -29.24 -12.26
CA GLN A 994 2.86 -28.92 -12.02
C GLN A 994 3.43 -29.69 -10.82
N THR A 995 2.64 -29.81 -9.75
CA THR A 995 3.04 -30.59 -8.55
C THR A 995 3.07 -32.09 -8.84
N LEU A 996 2.15 -32.63 -9.66
CA LEU A 996 2.17 -34.02 -10.13
C LEU A 996 3.43 -34.32 -10.94
N ILE A 997 3.82 -33.43 -11.83
CA ILE A 997 5.00 -33.59 -12.68
C ILE A 997 6.28 -33.56 -11.83
N ALA A 998 6.35 -32.65 -10.86
CA ALA A 998 7.46 -32.64 -9.88
C ALA A 998 7.52 -33.97 -9.09
N LEU A 999 6.37 -34.49 -8.65
CA LEU A 999 6.30 -35.78 -7.96
C LEU A 999 6.77 -36.94 -8.86
N LEU A 1000 6.32 -36.98 -10.11
CA LEU A 1000 6.75 -37.98 -11.09
C LEU A 1000 8.26 -37.91 -11.34
N ASN A 1001 8.82 -36.71 -11.46
CA ASN A 1001 10.26 -36.52 -11.63
C ASN A 1001 11.04 -37.14 -10.46
N ASN A 1002 10.62 -36.87 -9.22
CA ASN A 1002 11.22 -37.45 -8.02
C ASN A 1002 11.13 -38.99 -7.99
N ILE A 1003 9.97 -39.55 -8.37
CA ILE A 1003 9.75 -40.99 -8.39
C ILE A 1003 10.66 -41.66 -9.43
N VAL A 1004 10.71 -41.11 -10.63
CA VAL A 1004 11.48 -41.67 -11.76
C VAL A 1004 12.99 -41.49 -11.59
N ALA A 1005 13.43 -40.41 -10.94
CA ALA A 1005 14.84 -40.18 -10.63
C ALA A 1005 15.39 -41.12 -9.53
N ASN A 1006 14.53 -41.77 -8.74
CA ASN A 1006 14.95 -42.63 -7.64
C ASN A 1006 15.52 -43.97 -8.13
N LYS A 1007 16.78 -44.24 -7.81
CA LYS A 1007 17.51 -45.46 -8.22
C LYS A 1007 16.91 -46.76 -7.68
N ASN A 1008 16.20 -46.71 -6.55
CA ASN A 1008 15.61 -47.88 -5.92
C ASN A 1008 14.21 -48.19 -6.46
N MET A 1009 13.64 -47.31 -7.29
CA MET A 1009 12.30 -47.49 -7.85
C MET A 1009 12.31 -48.57 -8.93
N ASN A 1010 11.36 -49.51 -8.86
CA ASN A 1010 11.14 -50.45 -9.95
C ASN A 1010 10.36 -49.78 -11.09
N MET A 1011 11.11 -49.20 -12.05
CA MET A 1011 10.55 -48.52 -13.22
C MET A 1011 9.56 -49.37 -14.03
N MET A 1012 9.67 -50.72 -13.98
CA MET A 1012 8.74 -51.61 -14.67
C MET A 1012 7.30 -51.44 -14.19
N ILE A 1013 7.09 -51.20 -12.89
CA ILE A 1013 5.75 -50.98 -12.32
C ILE A 1013 5.10 -49.74 -12.94
N LEU A 1014 5.88 -48.66 -13.11
CA LEU A 1014 5.37 -47.42 -13.70
C LEU A 1014 5.07 -47.62 -15.20
N PHE A 1015 5.91 -48.36 -15.92
CA PHE A 1015 5.66 -48.69 -17.31
C PHE A 1015 4.39 -49.53 -17.50
N GLU A 1016 4.14 -50.52 -16.63
CA GLU A 1016 2.91 -51.32 -16.62
C GLU A 1016 1.65 -50.48 -16.34
N GLN A 1017 1.79 -49.40 -15.55
CA GLN A 1017 0.71 -48.43 -15.30
C GLN A 1017 0.54 -47.39 -16.42
N GLY A 1018 1.30 -47.48 -17.52
CA GLY A 1018 1.14 -46.61 -18.68
C GLY A 1018 1.96 -45.31 -18.64
N LEU A 1019 3.03 -45.24 -17.84
CA LEU A 1019 3.92 -44.06 -17.75
C LEU A 1019 4.32 -43.51 -19.13
N ALA A 1020 4.68 -44.39 -20.07
CA ALA A 1020 5.08 -44.02 -21.43
C ALA A 1020 3.99 -43.24 -22.18
N HIS A 1021 2.73 -43.64 -22.03
CA HIS A 1021 1.60 -42.98 -22.68
C HIS A 1021 1.30 -41.62 -22.03
N HIS A 1022 1.29 -41.55 -20.70
CA HIS A 1022 1.04 -40.30 -19.98
C HIS A 1022 2.11 -39.23 -20.26
N VAL A 1023 3.40 -39.60 -20.21
CA VAL A 1023 4.50 -38.68 -20.52
C VAL A 1023 4.45 -38.25 -21.97
N CYS A 1024 4.10 -39.15 -22.91
CA CYS A 1024 3.93 -38.80 -24.31
C CYS A 1024 2.85 -37.74 -24.53
N ASN A 1025 1.68 -37.90 -23.90
CA ASN A 1025 0.58 -36.95 -24.03
C ASN A 1025 0.94 -35.59 -23.41
N LEU A 1026 1.45 -35.59 -22.17
CA LEU A 1026 1.83 -34.36 -21.46
C LEU A 1026 2.92 -33.57 -22.22
N LEU A 1027 3.94 -34.26 -22.73
CA LEU A 1027 5.03 -33.62 -23.47
C LEU A 1027 4.55 -33.12 -24.84
N THR A 1028 3.65 -33.82 -25.51
CA THR A 1028 3.06 -33.36 -26.78
C THR A 1028 2.28 -32.07 -26.60
N GLU A 1029 1.45 -31.98 -25.57
CA GLU A 1029 0.65 -30.78 -25.28
C GLU A 1029 1.51 -29.63 -24.74
N ALA A 1030 2.53 -29.91 -23.91
CA ALA A 1030 3.50 -28.90 -23.48
C ALA A 1030 4.29 -28.31 -24.66
N VAL A 1031 4.66 -29.15 -25.64
CA VAL A 1031 5.32 -28.69 -26.88
C VAL A 1031 4.38 -27.83 -27.73
N ALA A 1032 3.12 -28.23 -27.88
CA ALA A 1032 2.14 -27.42 -28.59
C ALA A 1032 1.99 -26.03 -27.95
N LEU A 1033 1.85 -25.96 -26.64
CA LEU A 1033 1.80 -24.70 -25.89
C LEU A 1033 3.08 -23.86 -26.05
N TYR A 1034 4.26 -24.49 -26.10
CA TYR A 1034 5.53 -23.79 -26.31
C TYR A 1034 5.60 -23.15 -27.71
N LEU A 1035 5.14 -23.86 -28.73
CA LEU A 1035 5.17 -23.40 -30.12
C LEU A 1035 4.08 -22.35 -30.41
N GLU A 1036 2.95 -22.38 -29.68
CA GLU A 1036 1.86 -21.39 -29.79
C GLU A 1036 2.06 -20.15 -28.90
N ALA A 1037 3.06 -20.14 -28.02
CA ALA A 1037 3.26 -19.07 -27.04
C ALA A 1037 3.88 -17.80 -27.66
N ASP A 1038 3.03 -16.87 -28.11
CA ASP A 1038 3.44 -15.52 -28.56
C ASP A 1038 3.86 -14.58 -27.40
N ASP A 1039 3.53 -14.93 -26.14
CA ASP A 1039 3.67 -14.04 -24.98
C ASP A 1039 4.80 -14.45 -24.01
N LYS A 1040 5.76 -13.53 -23.75
CA LYS A 1040 7.03 -13.77 -23.02
C LYS A 1040 6.91 -14.21 -21.55
N ARG A 1041 5.73 -14.14 -20.94
CA ARG A 1041 5.49 -14.61 -19.56
C ARG A 1041 4.98 -16.05 -19.51
N SER A 1042 4.16 -16.45 -20.47
CA SER A 1042 3.68 -17.83 -20.61
C SER A 1042 4.84 -18.79 -20.93
N THR A 1043 5.82 -18.31 -21.71
CA THR A 1043 7.03 -19.06 -22.05
C THR A 1043 7.86 -19.46 -20.84
N LYS A 1044 8.00 -18.63 -19.78
CA LYS A 1044 8.78 -19.01 -18.59
C LYS A 1044 8.20 -20.22 -17.85
N THR A 1045 6.88 -20.24 -17.62
CA THR A 1045 6.22 -21.36 -16.93
C THR A 1045 6.21 -22.61 -17.81
N VAL A 1046 5.99 -22.45 -19.11
CA VAL A 1046 6.07 -23.55 -20.08
C VAL A 1046 7.50 -24.11 -20.16
N ASN A 1047 8.55 -23.28 -20.09
CA ASN A 1047 9.95 -23.74 -20.09
C ASN A 1047 10.26 -24.64 -18.89
N VAL A 1048 9.88 -24.21 -17.67
CA VAL A 1048 10.13 -24.98 -16.44
C VAL A 1048 9.40 -26.33 -16.48
N LEU A 1049 8.16 -26.32 -16.95
CA LEU A 1049 7.37 -27.52 -17.19
C LEU A 1049 8.05 -28.45 -18.21
N LEU A 1050 8.48 -27.90 -19.35
CA LEU A 1050 9.07 -28.65 -20.43
C LEU A 1050 10.38 -29.30 -20.01
N LEU A 1051 11.24 -28.57 -19.29
CA LEU A 1051 12.47 -29.11 -18.71
C LEU A 1051 12.18 -30.28 -17.76
N SER A 1052 11.19 -30.14 -16.87
CA SER A 1052 10.81 -31.22 -15.94
C SER A 1052 10.31 -32.48 -16.68
N LEU A 1053 9.54 -32.30 -17.76
CA LEU A 1053 9.06 -33.41 -18.58
C LEU A 1053 10.17 -34.05 -19.42
N LEU A 1054 11.12 -33.25 -19.92
CA LEU A 1054 12.31 -33.73 -20.63
C LEU A 1054 13.23 -34.53 -19.69
N ASP A 1055 13.39 -34.12 -18.44
CA ASP A 1055 14.16 -34.87 -17.43
C ASP A 1055 13.53 -36.23 -17.16
N ILE A 1056 12.20 -36.29 -16.97
CA ILE A 1056 11.45 -37.55 -16.82
C ILE A 1056 11.69 -38.46 -18.03
N LEU A 1057 11.56 -37.92 -19.25
CA LEU A 1057 11.81 -38.65 -20.48
C LEU A 1057 13.26 -39.16 -20.53
N GLN A 1058 14.24 -38.34 -20.16
CA GLN A 1058 15.65 -38.72 -20.15
C GLN A 1058 15.91 -39.88 -19.18
N TYR A 1059 15.33 -39.86 -17.98
CA TYR A 1059 15.45 -40.97 -17.03
C TYR A 1059 14.84 -42.26 -17.58
N MET A 1060 13.64 -42.19 -18.16
CA MET A 1060 12.97 -43.35 -18.78
C MET A 1060 13.82 -43.96 -19.91
N LEU A 1061 14.37 -43.11 -20.79
CA LEU A 1061 15.21 -43.54 -21.90
C LEU A 1061 16.55 -44.09 -21.44
N THR A 1062 17.16 -43.48 -20.42
CA THR A 1062 18.43 -43.93 -19.84
C THR A 1062 18.27 -45.29 -19.16
N TYR A 1063 17.18 -45.50 -18.42
CA TYR A 1063 16.85 -46.80 -17.84
C TYR A 1063 16.71 -47.86 -18.94
N THR A 1064 15.88 -47.59 -19.96
CA THR A 1064 15.67 -48.50 -21.09
C THR A 1064 16.98 -48.81 -21.82
N ALA A 1065 17.80 -47.79 -22.09
CA ALA A 1065 19.09 -47.95 -22.74
C ALA A 1065 20.09 -48.75 -21.92
N ASN A 1066 20.08 -48.63 -20.59
CA ASN A 1066 20.94 -49.41 -19.71
C ASN A 1066 20.54 -50.89 -19.70
N ILE A 1067 19.24 -51.21 -19.61
CA ILE A 1067 18.75 -52.59 -19.70
C ILE A 1067 19.11 -53.20 -21.05
N VAL A 1068 18.78 -52.54 -22.16
CA VAL A 1068 19.11 -53.01 -23.52
C VAL A 1068 20.63 -53.20 -23.68
N ARG A 1069 21.45 -52.28 -23.17
CA ARG A 1069 22.92 -52.39 -23.21
C ARG A 1069 23.43 -53.58 -22.41
N GLN A 1070 22.91 -53.80 -21.20
CA GLN A 1070 23.28 -54.94 -20.36
C GLN A 1070 22.90 -56.26 -21.04
N THR A 1071 21.70 -56.35 -21.64
CA THR A 1071 21.25 -57.53 -22.40
C THR A 1071 22.14 -57.80 -23.62
N LEU A 1072 22.48 -56.77 -24.40
CA LEU A 1072 23.40 -56.89 -25.55
C LEU A 1072 24.84 -57.25 -25.14
N GLN A 1073 25.30 -56.78 -23.98
CA GLN A 1073 26.61 -57.15 -23.44
C GLN A 1073 26.61 -58.61 -22.94
N ALA A 1074 25.56 -59.04 -22.24
CA ALA A 1074 25.38 -60.41 -21.77
C ALA A 1074 25.26 -61.42 -22.93
N GLN A 1075 24.65 -61.01 -24.06
CA GLN A 1075 24.67 -61.78 -25.31
C GLN A 1075 26.09 -61.92 -25.87
N LYS A 1076 26.87 -60.83 -25.89
CA LYS A 1076 28.25 -60.83 -26.39
C LYS A 1076 29.22 -61.62 -25.49
N SER A 1077 28.96 -61.71 -24.19
CA SER A 1077 29.76 -62.49 -23.23
C SER A 1077 29.33 -63.96 -23.10
N GLY A 1078 28.30 -64.40 -23.83
CA GLY A 1078 27.84 -65.80 -23.83
C GLY A 1078 27.10 -66.24 -22.55
N THR A 1079 26.72 -65.31 -21.67
CA THR A 1079 26.10 -65.58 -20.37
C THR A 1079 24.57 -65.64 -20.40
N GLY A 1080 23.93 -65.56 -21.57
CA GLY A 1080 22.48 -65.73 -21.73
C GLY A 1080 21.66 -64.64 -21.02
N GLY A 1081 21.80 -63.38 -21.45
CA GLY A 1081 20.95 -62.29 -20.96
C GLY A 1081 19.49 -62.48 -21.39
N ASP A 1082 18.54 -62.02 -20.57
CA ASP A 1082 17.10 -62.10 -20.84
C ASP A 1082 16.72 -61.15 -21.98
N THR A 1083 16.73 -61.67 -23.20
CA THR A 1083 16.41 -60.92 -24.42
C THR A 1083 14.94 -60.55 -24.49
N GLN A 1084 14.07 -61.40 -23.92
CA GLN A 1084 12.64 -61.22 -23.96
C GLN A 1084 12.23 -60.00 -23.12
N ALA A 1085 12.76 -59.87 -21.91
CA ALA A 1085 12.46 -58.72 -21.04
C ALA A 1085 12.87 -57.37 -21.68
N ALA A 1086 13.98 -57.33 -22.43
CA ALA A 1086 14.41 -56.13 -23.13
C ALA A 1086 13.52 -55.80 -24.35
N GLU A 1087 13.04 -56.82 -25.08
CA GLU A 1087 12.10 -56.66 -26.19
C GLU A 1087 10.72 -56.19 -25.70
N ASP A 1088 10.22 -56.77 -24.61
CA ASP A 1088 8.94 -56.40 -23.99
C ASP A 1088 9.01 -54.95 -23.47
N LEU A 1089 10.12 -54.54 -22.86
CA LEU A 1089 10.33 -53.15 -22.41
C LEU A 1089 10.34 -52.15 -23.57
N LEU A 1090 10.98 -52.49 -24.70
CA LEU A 1090 10.94 -51.66 -25.91
C LEU A 1090 9.51 -51.59 -26.48
N LEU A 1091 8.73 -52.67 -26.37
CA LEU A 1091 7.35 -52.70 -26.84
C LEU A 1091 6.43 -51.81 -25.97
N ILE A 1092 6.59 -51.85 -24.65
CA ILE A 1092 5.82 -51.01 -23.71
C ILE A 1092 6.12 -49.52 -23.94
N ASN A 1093 7.38 -49.18 -24.22
CA ASN A 1093 7.82 -47.80 -24.45
C ASN A 1093 7.68 -47.32 -25.91
N LYS A 1094 7.10 -48.14 -26.78
CA LYS A 1094 6.85 -47.79 -28.19
C LYS A 1094 6.12 -46.45 -28.42
N PRO A 1095 5.14 -46.02 -27.59
CA PRO A 1095 4.49 -44.71 -27.78
C PRO A 1095 5.46 -43.52 -27.78
N LEU A 1096 6.62 -43.62 -27.12
CA LEU A 1096 7.61 -42.54 -27.08
C LEU A 1096 8.20 -42.22 -28.47
N ILE A 1097 8.02 -43.09 -29.46
CA ILE A 1097 8.42 -42.86 -30.86
C ILE A 1097 7.67 -41.66 -31.46
N ASP A 1098 6.44 -41.40 -31.02
CA ASP A 1098 5.61 -40.31 -31.53
C ASP A 1098 6.18 -38.93 -31.13
N LEU A 1099 6.96 -38.88 -30.04
CA LEU A 1099 7.65 -37.66 -29.59
C LEU A 1099 8.81 -37.24 -30.50
N ILE A 1100 9.34 -38.13 -31.35
CA ILE A 1100 10.51 -37.80 -32.19
C ILE A 1100 10.25 -36.56 -33.05
N SER A 1101 9.08 -36.47 -33.68
CA SER A 1101 8.69 -35.32 -34.51
C SER A 1101 8.60 -34.03 -33.66
N ARG A 1102 7.93 -34.10 -32.51
CA ARG A 1102 7.75 -32.97 -31.58
C ARG A 1102 9.06 -32.46 -30.99
N LEU A 1103 9.98 -33.37 -30.63
CA LEU A 1103 11.30 -33.00 -30.12
C LEU A 1103 12.18 -32.35 -31.20
N ILE A 1104 12.05 -32.74 -32.47
CA ILE A 1104 12.76 -32.06 -33.57
C ILE A 1104 12.29 -30.61 -33.70
N GLN A 1105 10.99 -30.37 -33.58
CA GLN A 1105 10.40 -29.03 -33.60
C GLN A 1105 10.86 -28.14 -32.43
N LEU A 1106 11.31 -28.73 -31.31
CA LEU A 1106 11.89 -28.01 -30.17
C LEU A 1106 13.37 -27.66 -30.32
N LEU A 1107 14.10 -28.27 -31.25
CA LEU A 1107 15.55 -28.03 -31.40
C LEU A 1107 15.91 -26.55 -31.67
N PRO A 1108 15.11 -25.76 -32.43
CA PRO A 1108 15.33 -24.32 -32.61
C PRO A 1108 15.10 -23.43 -31.38
N SER A 1109 14.90 -24.00 -30.18
CA SER A 1109 14.64 -23.22 -28.97
C SER A 1109 15.77 -22.22 -28.66
N GLU A 1110 15.40 -20.97 -28.31
CA GLU A 1110 16.35 -19.95 -27.84
C GLU A 1110 16.97 -20.32 -26.47
N ASP A 1111 16.28 -21.15 -25.68
CA ASP A 1111 16.72 -21.62 -24.37
C ASP A 1111 17.75 -22.76 -24.51
N THR A 1112 18.94 -22.56 -23.94
CA THR A 1112 20.05 -23.52 -24.05
C THR A 1112 19.80 -24.82 -23.31
N GLU A 1113 19.08 -24.79 -22.17
CA GLU A 1113 18.81 -26.00 -21.39
C GLU A 1113 17.80 -26.89 -22.12
N ILE A 1114 16.74 -26.28 -22.69
CA ILE A 1114 15.74 -27.00 -23.49
C ILE A 1114 16.41 -27.66 -24.69
N PHE A 1115 17.27 -26.93 -25.42
CA PHE A 1115 18.02 -27.46 -26.56
C PHE A 1115 18.86 -28.69 -26.17
N LEU A 1116 19.62 -28.61 -25.07
CA LEU A 1116 20.51 -29.67 -24.63
C LEU A 1116 19.72 -30.92 -24.19
N SER A 1117 18.70 -30.75 -23.34
CA SER A 1117 17.88 -31.86 -22.86
C SER A 1117 17.08 -32.52 -24.00
N THR A 1118 16.53 -31.72 -24.92
CA THR A 1118 15.84 -32.20 -26.13
C THR A 1118 16.79 -33.00 -27.01
N SER A 1119 17.99 -32.49 -27.27
CA SER A 1119 18.99 -33.16 -28.12
C SER A 1119 19.47 -34.49 -27.52
N GLN A 1120 19.62 -34.56 -26.20
CA GLN A 1120 19.99 -35.80 -25.49
C GLN A 1120 18.86 -36.84 -25.53
N CYS A 1121 17.62 -36.43 -25.26
CA CYS A 1121 16.45 -37.31 -25.35
C CYS A 1121 16.28 -37.86 -26.77
N LEU A 1122 16.37 -36.98 -27.78
CA LEU A 1122 16.25 -37.35 -29.18
C LEU A 1122 17.34 -38.34 -29.61
N LEU A 1123 18.59 -38.14 -29.16
CA LEU A 1123 19.66 -39.09 -29.44
C LEU A 1123 19.35 -40.48 -28.86
N LEU A 1124 18.91 -40.57 -27.59
CA LEU A 1124 18.59 -41.85 -26.95
C LEU A 1124 17.40 -42.54 -27.63
N LEU A 1125 16.34 -41.80 -27.95
CA LEU A 1125 15.17 -42.32 -28.68
C LEU A 1125 15.57 -42.94 -30.02
N VAL A 1126 16.37 -42.21 -30.80
CA VAL A 1126 16.81 -42.64 -32.13
C VAL A 1126 17.87 -43.75 -32.07
N GLN A 1127 18.62 -43.86 -30.97
CA GLN A 1127 19.49 -45.02 -30.72
C GLN A 1127 18.68 -46.29 -30.44
N LEU A 1128 17.66 -46.18 -29.58
CA LEU A 1128 16.80 -47.29 -29.13
C LEU A 1128 15.84 -47.78 -30.23
N TYR A 1129 15.13 -46.85 -30.86
CA TYR A 1129 14.04 -47.15 -31.80
C TYR A 1129 14.37 -46.87 -33.26
N GLY A 1130 15.55 -46.30 -33.55
CA GLY A 1130 15.92 -45.94 -34.92
C GLY A 1130 15.04 -44.82 -35.49
N GLY A 1131 14.70 -44.92 -36.77
CA GLY A 1131 13.85 -43.97 -37.50
C GLY A 1131 12.44 -44.52 -37.76
N ASN A 1132 11.82 -45.15 -36.76
CA ASN A 1132 10.54 -45.84 -36.92
C ASN A 1132 9.32 -44.89 -37.00
N ASN A 1133 9.47 -43.61 -36.65
CA ASN A 1133 8.45 -42.58 -36.87
C ASN A 1133 8.51 -42.10 -38.32
N GLN A 1134 7.38 -42.11 -39.04
CA GLN A 1134 7.33 -41.76 -40.47
C GLN A 1134 7.54 -40.26 -40.73
N GLU A 1135 7.29 -39.41 -39.74
CA GLU A 1135 7.33 -37.95 -39.87
C GLU A 1135 8.70 -37.35 -39.45
N SER A 1136 9.66 -38.15 -38.99
CA SER A 1136 10.95 -37.63 -38.49
C SER A 1136 11.77 -36.83 -39.51
N MET A 1137 11.55 -37.06 -40.81
CA MET A 1137 12.16 -36.30 -41.91
C MET A 1137 11.07 -35.68 -42.80
N SER A 1138 10.03 -35.11 -42.18
CA SER A 1138 9.08 -34.21 -42.87
C SER A 1138 9.76 -32.89 -43.27
N PRO A 1139 9.20 -32.13 -44.24
CA PRO A 1139 9.77 -30.84 -44.65
C PRO A 1139 9.95 -29.85 -43.48
N GLU A 1140 8.98 -29.80 -42.57
CA GLU A 1140 9.04 -28.96 -41.36
C GLU A 1140 10.20 -29.37 -40.44
N ASN A 1141 10.34 -30.67 -40.15
CA ASN A 1141 11.40 -31.18 -39.29
C ASN A 1141 12.80 -31.00 -39.91
N MET A 1142 12.92 -31.15 -41.23
CA MET A 1142 14.16 -30.87 -41.97
C MET A 1142 14.52 -29.39 -41.94
N HIS A 1143 13.52 -28.50 -41.96
CA HIS A 1143 13.73 -27.07 -41.76
C HIS A 1143 14.28 -26.75 -40.38
N SER A 1144 13.68 -27.31 -39.31
CA SER A 1144 14.18 -27.14 -37.93
C SER A 1144 15.63 -27.61 -37.76
N PHE A 1145 16.01 -28.75 -38.36
CA PHE A 1145 17.41 -29.18 -38.36
C PHE A 1145 18.33 -28.20 -39.11
N ALA A 1146 17.88 -27.67 -40.26
CA ALA A 1146 18.67 -26.75 -41.07
C ALA A 1146 18.88 -25.41 -40.36
N GLU A 1147 17.85 -24.91 -39.68
CA GLU A 1147 17.89 -23.70 -38.87
C GLU A 1147 18.90 -23.82 -37.73
N VAL A 1148 18.81 -24.90 -36.95
CA VAL A 1148 19.68 -25.12 -35.78
C VAL A 1148 21.13 -25.34 -36.21
N LEU A 1149 21.38 -26.12 -37.27
CA LEU A 1149 22.73 -26.35 -37.78
C LEU A 1149 23.39 -25.07 -38.32
N LYS A 1150 22.60 -24.09 -38.79
CA LYS A 1150 23.11 -22.76 -39.19
C LYS A 1150 23.39 -21.88 -37.97
N ALA A 1151 22.57 -21.97 -36.93
CA ALA A 1151 22.63 -21.09 -35.77
C ALA A 1151 23.72 -21.46 -34.76
N LYS A 1152 24.14 -22.74 -34.69
CA LYS A 1152 25.08 -23.23 -33.68
C LYS A 1152 26.54 -23.20 -34.16
N GLU A 1153 27.44 -22.74 -33.28
CA GLU A 1153 28.88 -22.67 -33.54
C GLU A 1153 29.70 -23.74 -32.78
N ASP A 1154 29.15 -24.38 -31.73
CA ASP A 1154 29.89 -25.38 -30.94
C ASP A 1154 30.03 -26.71 -31.72
N PRO A 1155 31.27 -27.18 -32.00
CA PRO A 1155 31.50 -28.42 -32.71
C PRO A 1155 30.96 -29.67 -31.99
N GLN A 1156 30.80 -29.68 -30.66
CA GLN A 1156 30.20 -30.82 -29.95
C GLN A 1156 28.68 -30.91 -30.20
N GLU A 1157 27.99 -29.78 -30.19
CA GLU A 1157 26.56 -29.68 -30.48
C GLU A 1157 26.27 -30.03 -31.94
N LEU A 1158 27.05 -29.49 -32.89
CA LEU A 1158 26.96 -29.84 -34.30
C LEU A 1158 27.18 -31.34 -34.53
N LYS A 1159 28.17 -31.94 -33.87
CA LYS A 1159 28.44 -33.38 -33.93
C LYS A 1159 27.28 -34.21 -33.39
N LEU A 1160 26.63 -33.76 -32.33
CA LEU A 1160 25.46 -34.41 -31.73
C LEU A 1160 24.29 -34.44 -32.73
N LEU A 1161 23.95 -33.29 -33.31
CA LEU A 1161 22.88 -33.15 -34.29
C LEU A 1161 23.13 -33.99 -35.55
N LEU A 1162 24.35 -33.97 -36.09
CA LEU A 1162 24.71 -34.80 -37.25
C LEU A 1162 24.62 -36.30 -36.94
N LYS A 1163 24.95 -36.75 -35.72
CA LYS A 1163 24.76 -38.15 -35.33
C LYS A 1163 23.29 -38.56 -35.31
N ILE A 1164 22.40 -37.67 -34.86
CA ILE A 1164 20.94 -37.91 -34.86
C ILE A 1164 20.45 -38.06 -36.30
N ILE A 1165 20.78 -37.09 -37.18
CA ILE A 1165 20.39 -37.12 -38.60
C ILE A 1165 20.92 -38.38 -39.28
N LYS A 1166 22.21 -38.71 -39.10
CA LYS A 1166 22.83 -39.92 -39.65
C LYS A 1166 22.07 -41.19 -39.20
N ARG A 1167 21.70 -41.29 -37.93
CA ARG A 1167 20.99 -42.45 -37.41
C ARG A 1167 19.56 -42.55 -37.96
N LEU A 1168 18.83 -41.45 -38.11
CA LEU A 1168 17.49 -41.43 -38.70
C LEU A 1168 17.48 -41.94 -40.15
N ILE A 1169 18.44 -41.48 -40.98
CA ILE A 1169 18.49 -41.86 -42.41
C ILE A 1169 19.09 -43.25 -42.65
N THR A 1170 20.01 -43.71 -41.80
CA THR A 1170 20.59 -45.06 -41.92
C THR A 1170 19.65 -46.15 -41.43
N SER A 1171 18.75 -45.82 -40.50
CA SER A 1171 17.81 -46.80 -39.93
C SER A 1171 16.55 -46.99 -40.79
N ASN A 1172 16.15 -45.99 -41.58
CA ASN A 1172 14.95 -46.05 -42.42
C ASN A 1172 15.20 -45.49 -43.82
N LYS A 1173 15.12 -46.35 -44.83
CA LYS A 1173 15.37 -45.97 -46.23
C LYS A 1173 14.41 -44.87 -46.73
N LYS A 1174 13.16 -44.84 -46.27
CA LYS A 1174 12.20 -43.77 -46.63
C LYS A 1174 12.67 -42.39 -46.19
N HIS A 1175 13.38 -42.29 -45.06
CA HIS A 1175 13.95 -41.03 -44.58
C HIS A 1175 15.11 -40.55 -45.45
N SER A 1176 15.94 -41.46 -45.94
CA SER A 1176 16.98 -41.11 -46.92
C SER A 1176 16.41 -40.65 -48.26
N GLU A 1177 15.28 -41.22 -48.70
CA GLU A 1177 14.57 -40.80 -49.90
C GLU A 1177 13.87 -39.45 -49.72
N SER A 1178 13.24 -39.20 -48.56
CA SER A 1178 12.63 -37.90 -48.19
C SER A 1178 13.66 -36.77 -48.17
N LEU A 1179 14.80 -36.99 -47.49
CA LEU A 1179 15.89 -36.01 -47.45
C LEU A 1179 16.42 -35.66 -48.85
N LYS A 1180 16.44 -36.65 -49.76
CA LYS A 1180 16.88 -36.44 -51.15
C LYS A 1180 15.89 -35.64 -51.99
N ASN A 1181 14.60 -35.83 -51.76
CA ASN A 1181 13.56 -35.24 -52.61
C ASN A 1181 13.13 -33.86 -52.13
N ASP A 1182 13.05 -33.65 -50.81
CA ASP A 1182 12.39 -32.48 -50.21
C ASP A 1182 13.30 -31.73 -49.20
N GLY A 1183 14.58 -32.11 -49.09
CA GLY A 1183 15.50 -31.66 -48.04
C GLY A 1183 16.59 -30.67 -48.48
N ASP A 1184 16.43 -29.97 -49.61
CA ASP A 1184 17.47 -29.11 -50.21
C ASP A 1184 18.10 -28.12 -49.23
N ALA A 1185 17.29 -27.48 -48.38
CA ALA A 1185 17.77 -26.51 -47.40
C ALA A 1185 18.69 -27.13 -46.35
N LEU A 1186 18.39 -28.36 -45.90
CA LEU A 1186 19.20 -29.09 -44.93
C LEU A 1186 20.49 -29.63 -45.58
N ILE A 1187 20.39 -30.12 -46.83
CA ILE A 1187 21.54 -30.59 -47.60
C ILE A 1187 22.55 -29.46 -47.81
N GLN A 1188 22.12 -28.26 -48.21
CA GLN A 1188 23.01 -27.11 -48.40
C GLN A 1188 23.79 -26.74 -47.13
N VAL A 1189 23.14 -26.83 -45.95
CA VAL A 1189 23.81 -26.57 -44.66
C VAL A 1189 24.85 -27.64 -44.36
N ILE A 1190 24.50 -28.91 -44.55
CA ILE A 1190 25.44 -30.03 -44.33
C ILE A 1190 26.62 -29.94 -45.31
N GLU A 1191 26.40 -29.51 -46.56
CA GLU A 1191 27.48 -29.26 -47.53
C GLU A 1191 28.41 -28.14 -47.09
N SER A 1192 27.88 -27.05 -46.51
CA SER A 1192 28.71 -25.97 -45.97
C SER A 1192 29.59 -26.44 -44.80
N LEU A 1193 29.03 -27.24 -43.89
CA LEU A 1193 29.74 -27.81 -42.74
C LEU A 1193 30.79 -28.85 -43.14
N ALA A 1194 30.58 -29.56 -44.25
CA ALA A 1194 31.55 -30.50 -44.81
C ALA A 1194 32.78 -29.78 -45.41
N GLN A 1195 32.65 -28.50 -45.78
CA GLN A 1195 33.71 -27.70 -46.43
C GLN A 1195 34.55 -26.88 -45.43
N THR A 1196 34.04 -26.61 -44.23
CA THR A 1196 34.75 -25.92 -43.14
C THR A 1196 35.61 -26.89 -42.33
N ALA A 1197 36.89 -27.06 -42.69
CA ALA A 1197 37.83 -27.89 -41.93
C ALA A 1197 39.11 -27.09 -41.58
N SER A 1198 39.18 -26.54 -40.37
CA SER A 1198 40.36 -25.79 -39.89
C SER A 1198 40.97 -26.31 -38.57
N ALA A 1199 40.18 -26.90 -37.67
CA ALA A 1199 40.62 -27.50 -36.40
C ALA A 1199 40.23 -29.00 -36.25
N HIS A 1200 40.83 -29.73 -35.29
CA HIS A 1200 40.58 -31.18 -35.11
C HIS A 1200 39.13 -31.53 -34.73
N ALA A 1201 38.43 -30.62 -34.04
CA ALA A 1201 37.00 -30.74 -33.76
C ALA A 1201 36.16 -30.58 -35.04
N ASP A 1202 36.52 -29.62 -35.90
CA ASP A 1202 35.90 -29.39 -37.22
C ASP A 1202 36.06 -30.59 -38.14
N ILE A 1203 37.19 -31.31 -38.07
CA ILE A 1203 37.43 -32.53 -38.87
C ILE A 1203 36.39 -33.62 -38.55
N ALA A 1204 36.01 -33.78 -37.28
CA ALA A 1204 35.02 -34.78 -36.89
C ALA A 1204 33.60 -34.40 -37.36
N VAL A 1205 33.26 -33.11 -37.33
CA VAL A 1205 31.99 -32.57 -37.84
C VAL A 1205 31.92 -32.72 -39.35
N ALA A 1206 32.97 -32.31 -40.07
CA ALA A 1206 33.08 -32.42 -41.52
C ALA A 1206 33.02 -33.88 -42.00
N SER A 1207 33.65 -34.82 -41.26
CA SER A 1207 33.60 -36.26 -41.55
C SER A 1207 32.18 -36.82 -41.42
N LEU A 1208 31.45 -36.49 -40.34
CA LEU A 1208 30.06 -36.90 -40.15
C LEU A 1208 29.13 -36.31 -41.22
N ALA A 1209 29.31 -35.04 -41.58
CA ALA A 1209 28.58 -34.38 -42.67
C ALA A 1209 28.82 -35.10 -44.01
N PHE A 1210 30.05 -35.49 -44.30
CA PHE A 1210 30.41 -36.27 -45.49
C PHE A 1210 29.72 -37.63 -45.54
N GLU A 1211 29.69 -38.35 -44.43
CA GLU A 1211 29.04 -39.65 -44.33
C GLU A 1211 27.53 -39.56 -44.58
N ILE A 1212 26.89 -38.47 -44.11
CA ILE A 1212 25.47 -38.20 -44.37
C ILE A 1212 25.24 -37.94 -45.86
N LEU A 1213 26.01 -37.03 -46.48
CA LEU A 1213 25.89 -36.71 -47.91
C LEU A 1213 26.10 -37.93 -48.82
N ARG A 1214 27.07 -38.80 -48.46
CA ARG A 1214 27.28 -40.09 -49.15
C ARG A 1214 26.08 -41.02 -49.03
N THR A 1215 25.41 -41.04 -47.88
CA THR A 1215 24.23 -41.89 -47.65
C THR A 1215 23.02 -41.46 -48.51
N VAL A 1216 22.95 -40.18 -48.89
CA VAL A 1216 21.86 -39.60 -49.70
C VAL A 1216 22.20 -39.55 -51.21
N GLY A 1217 23.45 -39.85 -51.59
CA GLY A 1217 23.90 -39.95 -52.98
C GLY A 1217 24.45 -38.64 -53.59
N HIS A 1218 24.87 -37.68 -52.77
CA HIS A 1218 25.63 -36.49 -53.20
C HIS A 1218 27.14 -36.83 -53.24
N GLU A 1219 27.62 -37.43 -54.32
CA GLU A 1219 29.01 -37.95 -54.44
C GLU A 1219 30.04 -36.94 -55.00
N ASN A 1220 29.69 -35.67 -55.22
CA ASN A 1220 30.58 -34.71 -55.92
C ASN A 1220 31.52 -33.89 -55.03
N ILE A 1221 31.65 -34.19 -53.74
CA ILE A 1221 32.53 -33.44 -52.83
C ILE A 1221 33.80 -34.27 -52.59
N LYS A 1222 34.98 -33.64 -52.59
CA LYS A 1222 36.28 -34.30 -52.30
C LYS A 1222 36.49 -34.37 -50.78
N THR A 1223 36.85 -35.55 -50.28
CA THR A 1223 37.20 -35.76 -48.86
C THR A 1223 38.33 -34.84 -48.43
N PRO A 1224 38.24 -34.10 -47.30
CA PRO A 1224 39.40 -33.40 -46.75
C PRO A 1224 40.46 -34.42 -46.36
N LYS A 1225 41.71 -34.17 -46.76
CA LYS A 1225 42.88 -35.01 -46.45
C LYS A 1225 43.39 -34.77 -45.04
#